data_AF-A0A970S570-F1
#
_entry.id   AF-A0A970S570-F1
#
_cell.length_a   1.000
_cell.length_b   1.000
_cell.length_c   1.000
_cell.angle_alpha   90.00
_cell.angle_beta   90.00
_cell.angle_gamma   90.00
#
_symmetry.space_group_name_H-M   'P 1'
#
loop_
_entity.id
_entity.type
_entity.pdbx_description
1 polymer ?
#
loop_
_entity_poly.entity_id
_entity_poly.type
_entity_poly.pdbx_seq_one_letter_code
_entity_poly.pdbx_strand_id
1 'polypeptide(L)'
;MRKSRKSALALSLTAALVLTIFISALSASAAYGFTERSAKKYDVVEGVTYSEYDITSGENGNTEVAAALQFSKNDFIPMVFSCFAGTSGVLQTQYNYAVNKYGYEVVGIINGSFCSMDSEGYGAYGTLVGINISDGKITSAHAGYQGEVVAFMSDGSLQVVNSALSYTLVIDGKEVPNGLYYINKTSGTAEKGASQWKNQFYYYDTSCGRICDTSEFVKGYEVLCKKVENTELVVGGTLRGEVISVTPNTSKGALAENYYDMSDKFILFVKNDSPLTSYVTGLAAGDKVEITTTETVASSKEVMEKASSVITNVGWLVKDGVDQTQIQSTIGSHSVTLGARWTAFGVKEDGSYIFFTTEGGSTGQAGRSVTLRDVAKALKDMGCKHVFRLDGGGSTAMYVSDDGTGNPGYKTPSSRSIGDCILIVRRPQASDTAKTALDNLISLAEGELEKAEDASIRAALNAGNAVKEAATSTSGDYTRAIMKLSQALSGDAELAAALDLAKTVKFFDFSESELVAIWEAYKKASEVRNNENATNSEIKEAAAELMAALNISANVALGKSYTLRGLFPNAASASWPDEGGITLTDGKDATTATYGDAAWVGFNISADDIKNDNPKLSSITVDLAGNFSLNKFVLRIYDGHGDVGISAPSGVVFYYSANGTDWTKAGDGALEKETAEKSLNAFVLEVETPVSAKYVKAEITHSTNWAFVSEFEAYKASEKVPAGCWVSTFNQQITTGMSVIFTGDETTDLTYADANVRWSRAIYLRWDEAKGGYKVYKIKAPDGNDGGVIEAGDVVLGVHNAEAVGDPDGSTANSQYASTAKVGDYVEFHGISISGKNILPGGYFAFKSANDFDSKYSGVEGETEPDPDPIQPDYSTLWDEFDEDDFFEVNSATGIFQNNKGINTRFWFQSANDDNYIYFAVVSAGAPVGTAEEYGNGKGTTIRVWFRTNNEATLYTHFIDIAYDGDGSPYILAKKNGSLTENKDAVEIATTGLVVENVVGENYWLVQFKLPYDVIEAEDDFGYYIQVWDAEAADCLLYPVTCPEDLDDTVNTNYFPYKGWTDQALAVEIPEPGDTSEETSEETSEESFEESSEEESAEPSEVSETSGSIPTGDTGFVAVGLLAVIALAGIVVVKKRK
;
A
#
# COMPACT_ATOMS: atom_id res chain seq x y z
N MET A 1 -69.75 57.10 -50.16
CA MET A 1 -70.36 56.26 -51.23
C MET A 1 -69.38 56.20 -52.40
N ARG A 2 -69.15 55.09 -53.12
CA ARG A 2 -69.50 53.65 -52.99
C ARG A 2 -68.18 52.89 -53.34
N LYS A 3 -67.59 52.08 -52.45
CA LYS A 3 -67.87 50.64 -52.21
C LYS A 3 -68.10 49.80 -53.49
N SER A 4 -67.42 48.65 -53.58
CA SER A 4 -67.66 47.47 -54.46
C SER A 4 -66.77 47.17 -55.69
N ARG A 5 -65.63 47.84 -55.95
CA ARG A 5 -64.70 47.46 -57.06
C ARG A 5 -63.19 47.45 -56.71
N LYS A 6 -62.81 46.99 -55.51
CA LYS A 6 -61.40 46.68 -55.15
C LYS A 6 -61.19 45.34 -54.42
N SER A 7 -62.23 44.52 -54.28
CA SER A 7 -62.20 43.27 -53.48
C SER A 7 -62.07 41.97 -54.30
N ALA A 8 -62.00 42.04 -55.63
CA ALA A 8 -61.96 40.85 -56.50
C ALA A 8 -60.54 40.45 -56.96
N LEU A 9 -59.61 41.40 -57.11
CA LEU A 9 -58.27 41.14 -57.66
C LEU A 9 -57.17 40.94 -56.59
N ALA A 10 -57.41 41.43 -55.37
CA ALA A 10 -56.52 41.16 -54.23
C ALA A 10 -56.72 39.74 -53.67
N LEU A 11 -57.97 39.26 -53.67
CA LEU A 11 -58.32 37.98 -53.04
C LEU A 11 -57.70 36.77 -53.78
N SER A 12 -57.60 36.84 -55.11
CA SER A 12 -56.98 35.80 -55.93
C SER A 12 -55.45 35.73 -55.75
N LEU A 13 -54.78 36.86 -55.59
CA LEU A 13 -53.32 36.89 -55.41
C LEU A 13 -52.91 36.45 -53.99
N THR A 14 -53.66 36.87 -52.96
CA THR A 14 -53.40 36.41 -51.58
C THR A 14 -53.73 34.94 -51.40
N ALA A 15 -54.80 34.42 -52.01
CA ALA A 15 -55.10 32.98 -51.98
C ALA A 15 -54.02 32.14 -52.65
N ALA A 16 -53.48 32.58 -53.79
CA ALA A 16 -52.38 31.89 -54.47
C ALA A 16 -51.09 31.89 -53.63
N LEU A 17 -50.72 33.03 -53.03
CA LEU A 17 -49.48 33.17 -52.27
C LEU A 17 -49.52 32.43 -50.91
N VAL A 18 -50.68 32.42 -50.23
CA VAL A 18 -50.84 31.65 -48.98
C VAL A 18 -50.84 30.13 -49.25
N LEU A 19 -51.29 29.70 -50.44
CA LEU A 19 -51.23 28.28 -50.83
C LEU A 19 -49.84 27.82 -51.29
N THR A 20 -48.97 28.71 -51.78
CA THR A 20 -47.57 28.37 -52.12
C THR A 20 -46.58 28.51 -50.96
N ILE A 21 -46.85 29.35 -49.96
CA ILE A 21 -46.01 29.45 -48.75
C ILE A 21 -46.31 28.32 -47.74
N PHE A 22 -47.38 27.54 -47.94
CA PHE A 22 -47.63 26.28 -47.22
C PHE A 22 -47.16 25.01 -47.98
N ILE A 23 -46.39 25.16 -49.06
CA ILE A 23 -45.77 24.04 -49.79
C ILE A 23 -44.25 24.28 -49.89
N SER A 24 -43.59 24.30 -48.73
CA SER A 24 -42.14 24.20 -48.60
C SER A 24 -41.81 23.04 -47.64
N ALA A 25 -41.44 21.90 -48.22
CA ALA A 25 -40.99 20.69 -47.52
C ALA A 25 -41.92 20.14 -46.40
N LEU A 26 -43.11 19.69 -46.79
CA LEU A 26 -43.52 18.37 -46.28
C LEU A 26 -42.70 17.32 -47.04
N SER A 27 -41.53 16.97 -46.49
CA SER A 27 -40.88 15.70 -46.81
C SER A 27 -41.81 14.59 -46.35
N ALA A 28 -42.38 13.84 -47.28
CA ALA A 28 -43.20 12.68 -46.94
C ALA A 28 -42.29 11.61 -46.34
N SER A 29 -42.32 11.49 -45.01
CA SER A 29 -41.74 10.35 -44.28
C SER A 29 -42.24 9.06 -44.91
N ALA A 30 -41.32 8.16 -45.24
CA ALA A 30 -41.70 6.85 -45.77
C ALA A 30 -42.46 6.04 -44.70
N ALA A 31 -43.19 5.02 -45.15
CA ALA A 31 -43.79 4.08 -44.22
C ALA A 31 -42.67 3.24 -43.57
N TYR A 32 -42.44 3.44 -42.28
CA TYR A 32 -41.55 2.57 -41.51
C TYR A 32 -41.99 1.11 -41.65
N GLY A 33 -41.05 0.24 -42.00
CA GLY A 33 -41.27 -1.19 -42.14
C GLY A 33 -40.27 -1.99 -41.32
N PHE A 34 -40.73 -3.02 -40.64
CA PHE A 34 -39.91 -3.96 -39.89
C PHE A 34 -40.50 -5.36 -40.05
N THR A 35 -39.71 -6.33 -40.52
CA THR A 35 -40.21 -7.69 -40.82
C THR A 35 -39.12 -8.73 -40.62
N GLU A 36 -39.43 -9.79 -39.86
CA GLU A 36 -38.51 -10.91 -39.66
C GLU A 36 -38.35 -11.72 -40.95
N ARG A 37 -37.11 -12.05 -41.31
CA ARG A 37 -36.80 -13.06 -42.32
C ARG A 37 -36.80 -14.44 -41.66
N SER A 38 -37.96 -15.03 -41.43
CA SER A 38 -38.06 -16.30 -40.68
C SER A 38 -37.33 -17.49 -41.33
N ALA A 39 -36.92 -17.40 -42.60
CA ALA A 39 -36.02 -18.37 -43.25
C ALA A 39 -34.51 -18.16 -42.93
N LYS A 40 -34.19 -17.16 -42.11
CA LYS A 40 -32.84 -16.78 -41.63
C LYS A 40 -32.81 -16.70 -40.09
N LYS A 41 -33.58 -17.58 -39.45
CA LYS A 41 -33.73 -17.71 -38.00
C LYS A 41 -33.35 -19.12 -37.58
N TYR A 42 -32.47 -19.22 -36.60
CA TYR A 42 -32.01 -20.48 -36.00
C TYR A 42 -31.36 -20.18 -34.63
N ASP A 43 -31.22 -21.20 -33.80
CA ASP A 43 -30.52 -21.08 -32.51
C ASP A 43 -29.04 -21.37 -32.70
N VAL A 44 -28.16 -20.47 -32.24
CA VAL A 44 -26.70 -20.60 -32.31
C VAL A 44 -26.24 -21.65 -31.29
N VAL A 45 -26.83 -21.60 -30.09
CA VAL A 45 -26.89 -22.65 -29.08
C VAL A 45 -28.26 -22.58 -28.40
N GLU A 46 -28.62 -23.59 -27.60
CA GLU A 46 -29.86 -23.53 -26.81
C GLU A 46 -29.89 -22.27 -25.92
N GLY A 47 -30.95 -21.46 -26.07
CA GLY A 47 -31.11 -20.20 -25.35
C GLY A 47 -30.52 -18.94 -26.03
N VAL A 48 -29.85 -19.06 -27.19
CA VAL A 48 -29.33 -17.92 -27.96
C VAL A 48 -29.79 -17.99 -29.43
N THR A 49 -30.87 -17.26 -29.75
CA THR A 49 -31.49 -17.27 -31.09
C THR A 49 -30.93 -16.17 -31.99
N TYR A 50 -30.48 -16.53 -33.19
CA TYR A 50 -30.15 -15.59 -34.27
C TYR A 50 -31.38 -15.30 -35.16
N SER A 51 -31.49 -14.07 -35.68
CA SER A 51 -32.51 -13.71 -36.70
C SER A 51 -32.07 -12.53 -37.58
N GLU A 52 -32.38 -12.59 -38.88
CA GLU A 52 -32.33 -11.42 -39.77
C GLU A 52 -33.69 -10.71 -39.87
N TYR A 53 -33.67 -9.39 -40.10
CA TYR A 53 -34.84 -8.54 -40.33
C TYR A 53 -34.63 -7.63 -41.55
N ASP A 54 -35.68 -7.43 -42.35
CA ASP A 54 -35.75 -6.32 -43.31
C ASP A 54 -36.29 -5.08 -42.60
N ILE A 55 -35.56 -3.97 -42.68
CA ILE A 55 -35.93 -2.68 -42.09
C ILE A 55 -36.04 -1.62 -43.17
N THR A 56 -37.16 -0.92 -43.24
CA THR A 56 -37.36 0.24 -44.13
C THR A 56 -37.50 1.49 -43.27
N SER A 57 -36.60 2.46 -43.49
CA SER A 57 -36.53 3.69 -42.69
C SER A 57 -37.80 4.54 -42.87
N GLY A 58 -38.37 5.01 -41.76
CA GLY A 58 -39.46 5.98 -41.79
C GLY A 58 -39.00 7.39 -42.19
N GLU A 59 -37.74 7.72 -41.89
CA GLU A 59 -37.16 9.05 -42.15
C GLU A 59 -36.72 9.21 -43.62
N ASN A 60 -35.99 8.21 -44.16
CA ASN A 60 -35.35 8.33 -45.47
C ASN A 60 -35.84 7.34 -46.55
N GLY A 61 -36.64 6.32 -46.18
CA GLY A 61 -37.20 5.35 -47.12
C GLY A 61 -36.23 4.29 -47.66
N ASN A 62 -34.98 4.26 -47.23
CA ASN A 62 -34.04 3.18 -47.55
C ASN A 62 -34.48 1.86 -46.91
N THR A 63 -34.21 0.73 -47.59
CA THR A 63 -34.35 -0.62 -47.02
C THR A 63 -32.98 -1.26 -46.76
N GLU A 64 -32.89 -1.95 -45.63
CA GLU A 64 -31.68 -2.35 -44.91
C GLU A 64 -31.87 -3.77 -44.34
N VAL A 65 -30.77 -4.49 -44.12
CA VAL A 65 -30.79 -5.75 -43.35
C VAL A 65 -30.27 -5.49 -41.94
N ALA A 66 -30.99 -5.99 -40.94
CA ALA A 66 -30.49 -6.07 -39.57
C ALA A 66 -30.30 -7.52 -39.13
N ALA A 67 -29.27 -7.75 -38.33
CA ALA A 67 -28.96 -9.01 -37.67
C ALA A 67 -29.15 -8.84 -36.16
N ALA A 68 -29.81 -9.81 -35.53
CA ALA A 68 -30.07 -9.81 -34.09
C ALA A 68 -29.71 -11.15 -33.44
N LEU A 69 -29.23 -11.09 -32.21
CA LEU A 69 -29.05 -12.22 -31.29
C LEU A 69 -29.88 -11.95 -30.04
N GLN A 70 -30.86 -12.82 -29.75
CA GLN A 70 -31.68 -12.74 -28.54
C GLN A 70 -31.29 -13.83 -27.55
N PHE A 71 -31.09 -13.49 -26.28
CA PHE A 71 -30.78 -14.45 -25.21
C PHE A 71 -31.37 -14.05 -23.86
N SER A 72 -31.53 -15.03 -22.96
CA SER A 72 -31.99 -14.84 -21.58
C SER A 72 -30.83 -14.94 -20.60
N LYS A 73 -30.87 -14.16 -19.51
CA LYS A 73 -29.77 -13.97 -18.55
C LYS A 73 -29.49 -15.14 -17.59
N ASN A 74 -29.70 -16.39 -18.03
CA ASN A 74 -29.56 -17.61 -17.23
C ASN A 74 -28.08 -18.06 -17.20
N ASP A 75 -27.71 -19.01 -18.05
CA ASP A 75 -26.32 -19.45 -18.26
C ASP A 75 -25.47 -18.40 -18.98
N PHE A 76 -26.09 -17.56 -19.83
CA PHE A 76 -25.41 -16.57 -20.65
C PHE A 76 -25.60 -15.15 -20.13
N ILE A 77 -24.53 -14.37 -20.12
CA ILE A 77 -24.52 -12.95 -19.72
C ILE A 77 -23.86 -12.07 -20.78
N PRO A 78 -24.25 -10.78 -20.88
CA PRO A 78 -23.42 -9.79 -21.54
C PRO A 78 -22.13 -9.59 -20.74
N MET A 79 -20.97 -9.68 -21.39
CA MET A 79 -19.68 -9.33 -20.78
C MET A 79 -18.88 -8.42 -21.70
N VAL A 80 -18.47 -7.27 -21.19
CA VAL A 80 -17.58 -6.35 -21.91
C VAL A 80 -16.18 -6.94 -21.91
N PHE A 81 -15.54 -7.01 -23.08
CA PHE A 81 -14.22 -7.62 -23.24
C PHE A 81 -13.31 -6.71 -24.07
N SER A 82 -12.08 -6.52 -23.59
CA SER A 82 -11.07 -5.67 -24.20
C SER A 82 -9.68 -6.23 -23.92
N CYS A 83 -9.21 -7.15 -24.76
CA CYS A 83 -7.83 -7.64 -24.73
C CYS A 83 -6.93 -6.95 -25.77
N PHE A 84 -7.37 -5.82 -26.33
CA PHE A 84 -6.62 -4.99 -27.27
C PHE A 84 -6.85 -3.49 -26.97
N ALA A 85 -6.93 -3.12 -25.70
CA ALA A 85 -7.27 -1.76 -25.26
C ALA A 85 -6.30 -0.67 -25.79
N GLY A 86 -5.03 -1.04 -25.99
CA GLY A 86 -4.00 -0.18 -26.58
C GLY A 86 -3.81 -0.40 -28.08
N THR A 87 -3.85 -1.65 -28.57
CA THR A 87 -3.47 -1.97 -29.97
C THR A 87 -4.64 -2.07 -30.96
N SER A 88 -5.88 -2.22 -30.48
CA SER A 88 -7.08 -2.61 -31.23
C SER A 88 -7.02 -3.98 -31.94
N GLY A 89 -8.19 -4.51 -32.31
CA GLY A 89 -8.33 -5.73 -33.12
C GLY A 89 -9.69 -5.86 -33.80
N VAL A 90 -9.79 -6.65 -34.87
CA VAL A 90 -11.10 -6.95 -35.50
C VAL A 90 -11.90 -7.94 -34.64
N LEU A 91 -13.23 -7.97 -34.83
CA LEU A 91 -14.13 -8.71 -33.94
C LEU A 91 -13.83 -10.23 -33.86
N GLN A 92 -13.42 -10.85 -34.97
CA GLN A 92 -12.94 -12.24 -35.00
C GLN A 92 -11.68 -12.45 -34.15
N THR A 93 -10.79 -11.46 -34.06
CA THR A 93 -9.57 -11.55 -33.22
C THR A 93 -9.92 -11.42 -31.74
N GLN A 94 -10.84 -10.52 -31.37
CA GLN A 94 -11.39 -10.42 -30.00
C GLN A 94 -12.02 -11.77 -29.59
N TYR A 95 -12.90 -12.34 -30.43
CA TYR A 95 -13.51 -13.66 -30.23
C TYR A 95 -12.45 -14.77 -30.03
N ASN A 96 -11.46 -14.85 -30.93
CA ASN A 96 -10.41 -15.87 -30.84
C ASN A 96 -9.56 -15.74 -29.58
N TYR A 97 -9.31 -14.53 -29.07
CA TYR A 97 -8.58 -14.34 -27.80
C TYR A 97 -9.45 -14.71 -26.59
N ALA A 98 -10.71 -14.27 -26.54
CA ALA A 98 -11.65 -14.63 -25.48
C ALA A 98 -11.76 -16.16 -25.31
N VAL A 99 -11.93 -16.89 -26.42
CA VAL A 99 -12.03 -18.36 -26.39
C VAL A 99 -10.68 -19.03 -26.10
N ASN A 100 -9.62 -18.74 -26.87
CA ASN A 100 -8.39 -19.54 -26.82
C ASN A 100 -7.36 -19.10 -25.76
N LYS A 101 -7.40 -17.85 -25.29
CA LYS A 101 -6.49 -17.33 -24.26
C LYS A 101 -7.13 -17.23 -22.87
N TYR A 102 -8.41 -16.83 -22.81
CA TYR A 102 -9.13 -16.67 -21.54
C TYR A 102 -10.11 -17.83 -21.24
N GLY A 103 -10.25 -18.81 -22.14
CA GLY A 103 -11.07 -20.00 -21.92
C GLY A 103 -12.58 -19.75 -21.93
N TYR A 104 -13.04 -18.57 -22.37
CA TYR A 104 -14.44 -18.19 -22.29
C TYR A 104 -15.31 -18.92 -23.33
N GLU A 105 -16.44 -19.48 -22.89
CA GLU A 105 -17.47 -20.09 -23.77
C GLU A 105 -18.30 -18.98 -24.44
N VAL A 106 -17.77 -18.39 -25.52
CA VAL A 106 -18.40 -17.28 -26.26
C VAL A 106 -19.32 -17.79 -27.36
N VAL A 107 -20.59 -17.36 -27.34
CA VAL A 107 -21.60 -17.70 -28.36
C VAL A 107 -21.73 -16.62 -29.43
N GLY A 108 -21.61 -15.36 -29.02
CA GLY A 108 -21.82 -14.21 -29.89
C GLY A 108 -21.04 -13.00 -29.41
N ILE A 109 -20.84 -12.03 -30.29
CA ILE A 109 -20.05 -10.83 -30.02
C ILE A 109 -20.50 -9.68 -30.92
N ILE A 110 -20.55 -8.47 -30.37
CA ILE A 110 -20.75 -7.19 -31.08
C ILE A 110 -19.66 -6.18 -30.70
N ASN A 111 -19.40 -5.17 -31.53
CA ASN A 111 -18.45 -4.09 -31.21
C ASN A 111 -18.89 -3.25 -30.00
N GLY A 112 -17.93 -2.66 -29.28
CA GLY A 112 -18.17 -1.92 -28.04
C GLY A 112 -18.25 -0.39 -28.19
N SER A 113 -17.44 0.29 -27.39
CA SER A 113 -17.41 1.73 -27.15
C SER A 113 -16.91 2.53 -28.35
N PHE A 114 -17.04 3.86 -28.26
CA PHE A 114 -16.32 4.76 -29.15
C PHE A 114 -14.82 4.74 -28.82
N CYS A 115 -14.00 4.46 -29.83
CA CYS A 115 -12.55 4.58 -29.78
C CYS A 115 -12.07 5.76 -30.65
N SER A 116 -10.83 6.21 -30.44
CA SER A 116 -10.18 7.14 -31.37
C SER A 116 -10.12 6.50 -32.75
N MET A 117 -10.60 7.24 -33.75
CA MET A 117 -10.50 6.87 -35.17
C MET A 117 -9.37 7.63 -35.89
N ASP A 118 -8.62 8.44 -35.15
CA ASP A 118 -7.73 9.47 -35.64
C ASP A 118 -6.27 9.02 -35.47
N SER A 119 -5.50 9.03 -36.56
CA SER A 119 -4.06 8.75 -36.60
C SER A 119 -3.20 9.99 -36.38
N GLU A 120 -3.83 11.16 -36.25
CA GLU A 120 -3.20 12.47 -36.23
C GLU A 120 -3.70 13.32 -35.04
N GLY A 121 -4.62 12.83 -34.19
CA GLY A 121 -5.25 13.63 -33.12
C GLY A 121 -5.84 12.84 -31.94
N TYR A 122 -5.51 13.29 -30.72
CA TYR A 122 -6.14 12.89 -29.45
C TYR A 122 -6.08 11.42 -28.99
N GLY A 123 -5.42 10.51 -29.72
CA GLY A 123 -5.08 9.17 -29.24
C GLY A 123 -4.31 8.36 -30.27
N ALA A 124 -3.89 7.14 -29.93
CA ALA A 124 -3.53 6.16 -30.96
C ALA A 124 -4.81 5.67 -31.66
N TYR A 125 -4.68 5.10 -32.86
CA TYR A 125 -5.82 4.49 -33.52
C TYR A 125 -6.39 3.37 -32.63
N GLY A 126 -7.68 3.44 -32.29
CA GLY A 126 -8.35 2.46 -31.46
C GLY A 126 -8.33 2.71 -29.94
N THR A 127 -7.67 3.78 -29.44
CA THR A 127 -7.68 4.11 -28.00
C THR A 127 -9.11 4.33 -27.46
N LEU A 128 -9.48 3.66 -26.38
CA LEU A 128 -10.84 3.67 -25.81
C LEU A 128 -11.19 4.97 -25.04
N VAL A 129 -12.36 5.55 -25.32
CA VAL A 129 -12.83 6.79 -24.67
C VAL A 129 -13.74 6.47 -23.47
N GLY A 130 -13.11 6.16 -22.33
CA GLY A 130 -13.81 5.91 -21.06
C GLY A 130 -13.11 4.90 -20.13
N ILE A 131 -13.92 4.03 -19.54
CA ILE A 131 -13.56 2.93 -18.62
C ILE A 131 -14.20 1.64 -19.15
N ASN A 132 -13.42 0.55 -19.11
CA ASN A 132 -13.84 -0.81 -19.42
C ASN A 132 -13.42 -1.75 -18.27
N ILE A 133 -14.37 -2.56 -17.80
CA ILE A 133 -14.16 -3.64 -16.83
C ILE A 133 -14.60 -4.96 -17.47
N SER A 134 -13.83 -6.04 -17.30
CA SER A 134 -14.12 -7.39 -17.79
C SER A 134 -13.86 -8.38 -16.66
N ASP A 135 -14.84 -9.23 -16.34
CA ASP A 135 -14.81 -10.19 -15.22
C ASP A 135 -14.25 -9.56 -13.92
N GLY A 136 -14.83 -8.43 -13.50
CA GLY A 136 -14.44 -7.66 -12.31
C GLY A 136 -13.14 -6.84 -12.41
N LYS A 137 -12.31 -7.09 -13.42
CA LYS A 137 -11.00 -6.45 -13.61
C LYS A 137 -11.05 -5.24 -14.53
N ILE A 138 -10.35 -4.17 -14.17
CA ILE A 138 -10.20 -2.95 -14.99
C ILE A 138 -9.28 -3.27 -16.18
N THR A 139 -9.86 -3.45 -17.36
CA THR A 139 -9.12 -3.79 -18.58
C THR A 139 -8.67 -2.56 -19.36
N SER A 140 -9.34 -1.42 -19.22
CA SER A 140 -8.89 -0.15 -19.77
C SER A 140 -9.51 1.03 -19.02
N ALA A 141 -8.70 2.03 -18.63
CA ALA A 141 -9.22 3.22 -17.95
C ALA A 141 -8.28 4.43 -18.08
N HIS A 142 -8.68 5.56 -17.50
CA HIS A 142 -7.82 6.75 -17.37
C HIS A 142 -8.24 7.63 -16.19
N ALA A 143 -7.26 8.26 -15.54
CA ALA A 143 -7.45 9.23 -14.47
C ALA A 143 -8.21 10.47 -14.98
N GLY A 144 -9.10 11.00 -14.13
CA GLY A 144 -9.91 12.18 -14.46
C GLY A 144 -11.12 11.91 -15.36
N TYR A 145 -11.43 10.65 -15.69
CA TYR A 145 -12.72 10.32 -16.30
C TYR A 145 -13.87 10.48 -15.32
N GLN A 146 -14.95 11.11 -15.76
CA GLN A 146 -16.26 11.07 -15.11
C GLN A 146 -17.36 10.94 -16.17
N GLY A 147 -18.34 10.05 -15.97
CA GLY A 147 -19.49 9.96 -16.87
C GLY A 147 -20.44 8.79 -16.61
N GLU A 148 -21.59 8.80 -17.30
CA GLU A 148 -22.57 7.69 -17.25
C GLU A 148 -21.96 6.42 -17.89
N VAL A 149 -22.08 5.29 -17.19
CA VAL A 149 -21.55 3.97 -17.57
C VAL A 149 -22.66 2.93 -17.48
N VAL A 150 -22.55 1.87 -18.29
CA VAL A 150 -23.35 0.64 -18.13
C VAL A 150 -22.51 -0.36 -17.38
N ALA A 151 -23.02 -0.81 -16.22
CA ALA A 151 -22.49 -1.94 -15.47
C ALA A 151 -23.38 -3.16 -15.71
N PHE A 152 -22.79 -4.27 -16.16
CA PHE A 152 -23.43 -5.58 -16.18
C PHE A 152 -23.05 -6.32 -14.90
N MET A 153 -24.07 -6.74 -14.16
CA MET A 153 -23.94 -7.38 -12.86
C MET A 153 -23.79 -8.90 -13.02
N SER A 154 -23.24 -9.56 -12.00
CA SER A 154 -23.05 -11.01 -12.03
C SER A 154 -24.36 -11.79 -12.13
N ASP A 155 -25.53 -11.29 -11.69
CA ASP A 155 -26.82 -11.97 -11.97
C ASP A 155 -27.30 -11.83 -13.44
N GLY A 156 -26.48 -11.23 -14.32
CA GLY A 156 -26.82 -10.87 -15.68
C GLY A 156 -27.76 -9.66 -15.81
N SER A 157 -28.08 -8.96 -14.71
CA SER A 157 -28.77 -7.67 -14.78
C SER A 157 -27.84 -6.54 -15.25
N LEU A 158 -28.45 -5.36 -15.40
CA LEU A 158 -27.87 -4.14 -15.93
C LEU A 158 -28.16 -3.03 -14.92
N GLN A 159 -27.15 -2.23 -14.59
CA GLN A 159 -27.29 -0.98 -13.88
C GLN A 159 -26.61 0.15 -14.66
N VAL A 160 -27.10 1.38 -14.49
CA VAL A 160 -26.55 2.56 -15.15
C VAL A 160 -26.26 3.62 -14.10
N VAL A 161 -24.98 3.98 -13.98
CA VAL A 161 -24.45 4.82 -12.89
C VAL A 161 -23.48 5.86 -13.44
N ASN A 162 -23.18 6.91 -12.66
CA ASN A 162 -22.17 7.91 -13.01
C ASN A 162 -20.89 7.57 -12.26
N SER A 163 -19.85 7.12 -12.95
CA SER A 163 -18.59 6.67 -12.35
C SER A 163 -17.51 7.74 -12.45
N ALA A 164 -16.68 7.88 -11.42
CA ALA A 164 -15.43 8.61 -11.46
C ALA A 164 -14.36 7.89 -10.61
N LEU A 165 -13.46 7.17 -11.27
CA LEU A 165 -12.39 6.41 -10.61
C LEU A 165 -11.17 7.30 -10.32
N SER A 166 -10.66 7.20 -9.09
CA SER A 166 -9.35 7.72 -8.68
C SER A 166 -8.34 6.57 -8.48
N TYR A 167 -7.06 6.89 -8.66
CA TYR A 167 -5.95 5.94 -8.57
C TYR A 167 -4.86 6.52 -7.66
N THR A 168 -4.55 5.80 -6.59
CA THR A 168 -3.35 6.05 -5.78
C THR A 168 -2.27 5.06 -6.23
N LEU A 169 -1.05 5.56 -6.38
CA LEU A 169 0.14 4.76 -6.70
C LEU A 169 1.16 4.95 -5.58
N VAL A 170 1.57 3.87 -4.94
CA VAL A 170 2.68 3.85 -3.99
C VAL A 170 3.81 3.04 -4.61
N ILE A 171 5.04 3.54 -4.51
CA ILE A 171 6.26 2.84 -4.91
C ILE A 171 7.23 2.95 -3.73
N ASP A 172 7.73 1.82 -3.24
CA ASP A 172 8.68 1.75 -2.12
C ASP A 172 8.23 2.60 -0.91
N GLY A 173 7.01 2.32 -0.43
CA GLY A 173 6.35 3.03 0.68
C GLY A 173 5.97 4.49 0.40
N LYS A 174 6.40 5.09 -0.72
CA LYS A 174 6.21 6.51 -1.05
C LYS A 174 5.03 6.69 -2.02
N GLU A 175 4.02 7.46 -1.62
CA GLU A 175 2.96 7.84 -2.57
C GLU A 175 3.53 8.71 -3.69
N VAL A 176 3.13 8.42 -4.93
CA VAL A 176 3.51 9.16 -6.14
C VAL A 176 2.41 10.19 -6.45
N PRO A 177 2.64 11.51 -6.29
CA PRO A 177 1.60 12.52 -6.44
C PRO A 177 1.03 12.57 -7.87
N ASN A 178 -0.28 12.32 -8.01
CA ASN A 178 -0.95 12.11 -9.30
C ASN A 178 -0.33 10.96 -10.13
N GLY A 179 0.14 9.90 -9.46
CA GLY A 179 1.04 8.90 -10.04
C GLY A 179 0.57 8.30 -11.36
N LEU A 180 -0.68 7.82 -11.46
CA LEU A 180 -1.20 7.13 -12.66
C LEU A 180 -2.03 8.03 -13.57
N TYR A 181 -1.87 7.84 -14.89
CA TYR A 181 -2.69 8.49 -15.92
C TYR A 181 -3.54 7.49 -16.73
N TYR A 182 -2.93 6.54 -17.43
CA TYR A 182 -3.62 5.63 -18.36
C TYR A 182 -3.41 4.17 -17.94
N ILE A 183 -4.48 3.36 -18.07
CA ILE A 183 -4.48 1.91 -17.84
C ILE A 183 -4.77 1.22 -19.16
N ASN A 184 -3.81 0.46 -19.67
CA ASN A 184 -3.87 -0.26 -20.94
C ASN A 184 -4.22 0.63 -22.15
N LYS A 185 -3.70 1.87 -22.17
CA LYS A 185 -3.89 2.86 -23.24
C LYS A 185 -2.61 3.64 -23.51
N THR A 186 -2.51 4.27 -24.67
CA THR A 186 -1.31 5.01 -25.10
C THR A 186 -1.65 6.43 -25.57
N SER A 187 -0.66 7.32 -25.53
CA SER A 187 -0.88 8.77 -25.68
C SER A 187 -0.38 9.33 -27.02
N GLY A 188 -1.22 9.20 -28.06
CA GLY A 188 -1.01 9.92 -29.32
C GLY A 188 -0.24 9.16 -30.40
N THR A 189 0.31 9.88 -31.38
CA THR A 189 0.80 9.28 -32.64
C THR A 189 2.11 9.90 -33.14
N ALA A 190 2.67 9.29 -34.19
CA ALA A 190 3.97 9.59 -34.79
C ALA A 190 4.21 11.07 -35.12
N GLU A 191 3.18 11.80 -35.51
CA GLU A 191 3.33 13.20 -35.94
C GLU A 191 3.28 14.22 -34.78
N LYS A 192 2.94 13.79 -33.56
CA LYS A 192 2.78 14.67 -32.38
C LYS A 192 3.66 14.31 -31.18
N GLY A 193 4.18 13.09 -31.12
CA GLY A 193 5.26 12.68 -30.23
C GLY A 193 5.00 12.91 -28.73
N ALA A 194 6.08 13.15 -27.97
CA ALA A 194 6.05 13.28 -26.51
C ALA A 194 5.08 14.34 -25.95
N SER A 195 4.66 15.33 -26.76
CA SER A 195 3.77 16.41 -26.33
C SER A 195 2.38 15.96 -25.85
N GLN A 196 1.94 14.74 -26.22
CA GLN A 196 0.66 14.17 -25.79
C GLN A 196 0.79 13.29 -24.53
N TRP A 197 2.00 12.87 -24.16
CA TRP A 197 2.24 12.04 -22.97
C TRP A 197 2.33 12.90 -21.71
N LYS A 198 1.61 12.50 -20.65
CA LYS A 198 1.70 13.15 -19.34
C LYS A 198 2.99 12.81 -18.58
N ASN A 199 3.34 13.68 -17.63
CA ASN A 199 4.38 13.47 -16.62
C ASN A 199 3.83 12.58 -15.49
N GLN A 200 3.39 11.38 -15.85
CA GLN A 200 2.64 10.43 -15.03
C GLN A 200 2.97 9.00 -15.50
N PHE A 201 2.72 8.01 -14.65
CA PHE A 201 2.86 6.59 -14.98
C PHE A 201 1.71 6.06 -15.83
N TYR A 202 2.03 5.04 -16.62
CA TYR A 202 1.12 4.28 -17.48
C TYR A 202 1.17 2.81 -17.06
N TYR A 203 0.02 2.20 -16.80
CA TYR A 203 -0.09 0.79 -16.46
C TYR A 203 -0.36 -0.05 -17.71
N TYR A 204 0.35 -1.17 -17.86
CA TYR A 204 0.15 -2.13 -18.93
C TYR A 204 0.12 -3.58 -18.42
N ASP A 205 -0.84 -4.36 -18.89
CA ASP A 205 -0.89 -5.82 -18.74
C ASP A 205 -1.45 -6.50 -20.00
N THR A 206 -1.77 -7.80 -19.93
CA THR A 206 -2.29 -8.57 -21.07
C THR A 206 -3.55 -8.00 -21.73
N SER A 207 -4.28 -7.08 -21.07
CA SER A 207 -5.47 -6.43 -21.64
C SER A 207 -5.11 -5.32 -22.66
N CYS A 208 -3.88 -4.80 -22.66
CA CYS A 208 -3.39 -3.82 -23.63
C CYS A 208 -3.37 -4.40 -25.06
N GLY A 209 -2.98 -5.67 -25.21
CA GLY A 209 -2.83 -6.36 -26.48
C GLY A 209 -1.48 -7.07 -26.62
N ARG A 210 -0.86 -6.90 -27.80
CA ARG A 210 0.37 -7.62 -28.21
C ARG A 210 1.67 -6.91 -27.86
N ILE A 211 1.59 -5.63 -27.52
CA ILE A 211 2.68 -4.75 -27.12
C ILE A 211 2.13 -3.79 -26.06
N CYS A 212 2.97 -3.37 -25.12
CA CYS A 212 2.74 -2.10 -24.45
C CYS A 212 3.24 -1.05 -25.44
N ASP A 213 2.34 -0.27 -26.02
CA ASP A 213 2.69 0.74 -27.03
C ASP A 213 3.29 2.00 -26.36
N THR A 214 4.37 1.76 -25.60
CA THR A 214 5.36 2.76 -25.21
C THR A 214 5.94 3.29 -26.52
N SER A 215 5.47 4.45 -26.95
CA SER A 215 5.57 4.84 -28.35
C SER A 215 7.02 4.94 -28.81
N GLU A 216 7.36 4.57 -30.05
CA GLU A 216 8.75 4.68 -30.55
C GLU A 216 9.30 6.12 -30.56
N PHE A 217 8.42 7.09 -30.40
CA PHE A 217 8.70 8.52 -30.31
C PHE A 217 8.86 9.03 -28.87
N VAL A 218 8.71 8.17 -27.86
CA VAL A 218 8.78 8.51 -26.43
C VAL A 218 9.52 7.42 -25.65
N LYS A 219 10.72 7.74 -25.17
CA LYS A 219 11.50 6.86 -24.31
C LYS A 219 11.17 7.06 -22.83
N GLY A 220 11.23 5.98 -22.07
CA GLY A 220 10.99 5.98 -20.63
C GLY A 220 11.70 4.88 -19.88
N TYR A 221 11.28 4.69 -18.64
CA TYR A 221 11.61 3.55 -17.80
C TYR A 221 10.42 2.59 -17.87
N GLU A 222 10.67 1.32 -18.16
CA GLU A 222 9.71 0.22 -17.98
C GLU A 222 10.09 -0.54 -16.70
N VAL A 223 9.23 -0.42 -15.67
CA VAL A 223 9.29 -1.21 -14.44
C VAL A 223 8.41 -2.43 -14.64
N LEU A 224 9.01 -3.62 -14.68
CA LEU A 224 8.28 -4.89 -14.76
C LEU A 224 7.99 -5.37 -13.33
N CYS A 225 6.71 -5.54 -12.99
CA CYS A 225 6.27 -6.01 -11.69
C CYS A 225 5.57 -7.37 -11.78
N LYS A 226 5.83 -8.23 -10.81
CA LYS A 226 5.03 -9.42 -10.49
C LYS A 226 3.85 -9.01 -9.64
N LYS A 227 2.70 -9.67 -9.78
CA LYS A 227 1.54 -9.50 -8.90
C LYS A 227 1.70 -10.43 -7.69
N VAL A 228 1.44 -9.91 -6.49
CA VAL A 228 1.52 -10.69 -5.24
C VAL A 228 0.15 -10.81 -4.57
N GLU A 229 0.05 -11.71 -3.58
CA GLU A 229 -1.16 -11.98 -2.77
C GLU A 229 -2.44 -12.34 -3.55
N ASN A 230 -2.30 -12.76 -4.82
CA ASN A 230 -3.40 -13.00 -5.78
C ASN A 230 -4.22 -11.74 -6.10
N THR A 231 -3.62 -10.55 -5.98
CA THR A 231 -4.29 -9.28 -6.25
C THR A 231 -4.38 -8.95 -7.75
N GLU A 232 -5.41 -8.19 -8.12
CA GLU A 232 -5.67 -7.72 -9.49
C GLU A 232 -6.14 -6.27 -9.51
N LEU A 233 -6.05 -5.60 -10.67
CA LEU A 233 -6.49 -4.20 -10.79
C LEU A 233 -8.03 -4.12 -10.85
N VAL A 234 -8.66 -3.95 -9.69
CA VAL A 234 -10.13 -3.95 -9.50
C VAL A 234 -10.61 -2.66 -8.83
N VAL A 235 -11.89 -2.31 -9.01
CA VAL A 235 -12.50 -1.17 -8.30
C VAL A 235 -12.76 -1.55 -6.84
N GLY A 236 -12.38 -0.68 -5.90
CA GLY A 236 -12.55 -0.90 -4.46
C GLY A 236 -11.57 -1.90 -3.86
N GLY A 237 -10.35 -1.95 -4.40
CA GLY A 237 -9.25 -2.77 -3.92
C GLY A 237 -7.88 -2.24 -4.35
N THR A 238 -6.84 -2.87 -3.82
CA THR A 238 -5.43 -2.56 -4.12
C THR A 238 -4.81 -3.72 -4.89
N LEU A 239 -4.22 -3.42 -6.06
CA LEU A 239 -3.26 -4.31 -6.70
C LEU A 239 -1.90 -4.14 -6.02
N ARG A 240 -1.31 -5.22 -5.54
CA ARG A 240 0.03 -5.27 -4.98
C ARG A 240 1.00 -5.94 -5.95
N GLY A 241 2.23 -5.45 -6.00
CA GLY A 241 3.29 -6.02 -6.81
C GLY A 241 4.69 -5.83 -6.26
N GLU A 242 5.59 -6.63 -6.82
CA GLU A 242 7.00 -6.80 -6.50
C GLU A 242 7.79 -6.48 -7.78
N VAL A 243 8.76 -5.55 -7.73
CA VAL A 243 9.58 -5.22 -8.89
C VAL A 243 10.46 -6.42 -9.27
N ILE A 244 10.41 -6.82 -10.54
CA ILE A 244 11.31 -7.83 -11.12
C ILE A 244 12.53 -7.14 -11.75
N SER A 245 12.32 -6.01 -12.43
CA SER A 245 13.39 -5.22 -13.06
C SER A 245 12.92 -3.82 -13.45
N VAL A 246 13.87 -2.88 -13.50
CA VAL A 246 13.68 -1.56 -14.09
C VAL A 246 14.57 -1.43 -15.33
N THR A 247 13.97 -1.23 -16.49
CA THR A 247 14.70 -1.06 -17.76
C THR A 247 14.59 0.39 -18.24
N PRO A 248 15.68 1.18 -18.22
CA PRO A 248 15.67 2.57 -18.66
C PRO A 248 15.78 2.72 -20.19
N ASN A 249 15.35 3.88 -20.70
CA ASN A 249 15.42 4.28 -22.12
C ASN A 249 14.64 3.37 -23.10
N THR A 250 13.65 2.63 -22.62
CA THR A 250 12.79 1.72 -23.39
C THR A 250 11.78 2.46 -24.25
N SER A 251 11.37 1.80 -25.33
CA SER A 251 10.31 2.21 -26.27
C SER A 251 9.99 1.01 -27.17
N LYS A 252 8.72 0.82 -27.55
CA LYS A 252 8.16 -0.39 -28.18
C LYS A 252 8.32 -1.64 -27.30
N GLY A 253 7.94 -1.51 -26.02
CA GLY A 253 7.92 -2.61 -25.07
C GLY A 253 7.08 -3.80 -25.56
N ALA A 254 7.69 -4.98 -25.54
CA ALA A 254 7.07 -6.18 -26.09
C ALA A 254 6.31 -6.97 -25.01
N LEU A 255 5.00 -6.76 -24.89
CA LEU A 255 4.06 -7.71 -24.25
C LEU A 255 3.88 -9.01 -25.07
N ALA A 256 4.91 -9.43 -25.79
CA ALA A 256 4.90 -10.61 -26.62
C ALA A 256 5.21 -11.85 -25.77
N GLU A 257 4.44 -12.91 -25.98
CA GLU A 257 4.54 -14.23 -25.32
C GLU A 257 5.90 -14.94 -25.55
N ASN A 258 6.80 -14.32 -26.31
CA ASN A 258 8.17 -14.77 -26.58
C ASN A 258 9.23 -14.13 -25.66
N TYR A 259 8.86 -13.17 -24.79
CA TYR A 259 9.78 -12.47 -23.89
C TYR A 259 9.44 -12.70 -22.41
N TYR A 260 8.16 -12.56 -22.02
CA TYR A 260 7.70 -12.80 -20.65
C TYR A 260 6.33 -13.48 -20.64
N ASP A 261 6.12 -14.41 -19.70
CA ASP A 261 4.77 -14.76 -19.27
C ASP A 261 4.20 -13.60 -18.46
N MET A 262 3.17 -12.95 -19.02
CA MET A 262 2.49 -11.78 -18.43
C MET A 262 1.17 -12.14 -17.71
N SER A 263 0.91 -13.42 -17.43
CA SER A 263 -0.31 -13.85 -16.72
C SER A 263 -0.37 -13.29 -15.29
N ASP A 264 0.74 -13.33 -14.57
CA ASP A 264 0.94 -12.86 -13.19
C ASP A 264 1.71 -11.53 -13.09
N LYS A 265 1.79 -10.73 -14.17
CA LYS A 265 2.66 -9.53 -14.23
C LYS A 265 1.95 -8.29 -14.78
N PHE A 266 2.56 -7.13 -14.53
CA PHE A 266 2.21 -5.85 -15.14
C PHE A 266 3.47 -5.00 -15.35
N ILE A 267 3.35 -3.93 -16.14
CA ILE A 267 4.41 -2.95 -16.38
C ILE A 267 3.91 -1.56 -15.98
N LEU A 268 4.74 -0.82 -15.24
CA LEU A 268 4.61 0.63 -15.09
C LEU A 268 5.61 1.33 -16.01
N PHE A 269 5.13 2.29 -16.81
CA PHE A 269 5.97 3.11 -17.68
C PHE A 269 5.93 4.59 -17.30
N VAL A 270 7.10 5.23 -17.21
CA VAL A 270 7.23 6.68 -17.06
C VAL A 270 8.27 7.23 -18.04
N LYS A 271 7.92 8.29 -18.78
CA LYS A 271 8.81 8.88 -19.81
C LYS A 271 10.02 9.61 -19.18
N ASN A 272 11.16 9.58 -19.87
CA ASN A 272 12.46 10.08 -19.38
C ASN A 272 12.46 11.55 -18.91
N ASP A 273 11.63 12.41 -19.52
CA ASP A 273 11.50 13.83 -19.21
C ASP A 273 10.36 14.12 -18.21
N SER A 274 9.88 13.10 -17.50
CA SER A 274 8.96 13.25 -16.37
C SER A 274 9.75 13.43 -15.07
N PRO A 275 9.42 14.39 -14.18
CA PRO A 275 10.04 14.49 -12.87
C PRO A 275 9.81 13.25 -12.01
N LEU A 276 8.75 12.46 -12.28
CA LEU A 276 8.46 11.22 -11.57
C LEU A 276 9.44 10.07 -11.87
N THR A 277 10.44 10.26 -12.74
CA THR A 277 11.53 9.28 -12.88
C THR A 277 12.32 9.10 -11.59
N SER A 278 12.31 10.09 -10.68
CA SER A 278 12.93 9.99 -9.35
C SER A 278 12.39 8.82 -8.50
N TYR A 279 11.17 8.35 -8.77
CA TYR A 279 10.55 7.22 -8.09
C TYR A 279 10.94 5.85 -8.69
N VAL A 280 11.75 5.83 -9.76
CA VAL A 280 12.23 4.58 -10.41
C VAL A 280 13.75 4.54 -10.63
N THR A 281 14.45 5.68 -10.51
CA THR A 281 15.91 5.73 -10.48
C THR A 281 16.42 5.27 -9.11
N GLY A 282 16.82 4.00 -9.02
CA GLY A 282 17.37 3.40 -7.81
C GLY A 282 16.58 2.20 -7.27
N LEU A 283 15.43 1.87 -7.86
CA LEU A 283 14.67 0.67 -7.47
C LEU A 283 15.43 -0.62 -7.83
N ALA A 284 15.38 -1.58 -6.91
CA ALA A 284 15.93 -2.92 -7.07
C ALA A 284 14.85 -3.94 -7.47
N ALA A 285 15.20 -5.23 -7.46
CA ALA A 285 14.23 -6.31 -7.48
C ALA A 285 13.80 -6.64 -6.05
N GLY A 286 12.51 -6.88 -5.83
CA GLY A 286 11.89 -6.99 -4.50
C GLY A 286 10.94 -5.81 -4.22
N ASP A 287 11.38 -4.58 -4.50
CA ASP A 287 10.70 -3.32 -4.18
C ASP A 287 9.18 -3.33 -4.43
N LYS A 288 8.41 -2.74 -3.51
CA LYS A 288 6.95 -2.85 -3.50
C LYS A 288 6.25 -1.76 -4.31
N VAL A 289 5.20 -2.15 -5.02
CA VAL A 289 4.33 -1.29 -5.82
C VAL A 289 2.88 -1.55 -5.47
N GLU A 290 2.13 -0.53 -5.07
CA GLU A 290 0.71 -0.61 -4.75
C GLU A 290 -0.11 0.29 -5.67
N ILE A 291 -1.24 -0.21 -6.17
CA ILE A 291 -2.19 0.55 -7.00
C ILE A 291 -3.60 0.38 -6.45
N THR A 292 -4.07 1.35 -5.67
CA THR A 292 -5.43 1.37 -5.12
C THR A 292 -6.37 2.10 -6.09
N THR A 293 -7.48 1.47 -6.46
CA THR A 293 -8.53 2.12 -7.27
C THR A 293 -9.81 2.33 -6.47
N THR A 294 -10.29 3.58 -6.42
CA THR A 294 -11.51 3.95 -5.69
C THR A 294 -12.56 4.58 -6.61
N GLU A 295 -13.82 4.16 -6.47
CA GLU A 295 -14.97 4.89 -7.03
C GLU A 295 -15.34 6.04 -6.09
N THR A 296 -15.18 7.28 -6.59
CA THR A 296 -15.38 8.49 -5.79
C THR A 296 -16.85 8.92 -5.71
N VAL A 297 -17.71 8.44 -6.62
CA VAL A 297 -19.16 8.69 -6.58
C VAL A 297 -19.81 7.69 -5.62
N ALA A 298 -20.08 8.14 -4.38
CA ALA A 298 -20.61 7.31 -3.30
C ALA A 298 -21.89 6.51 -3.68
N SER A 299 -22.80 7.09 -4.47
CA SER A 299 -24.02 6.41 -4.96
C SER A 299 -23.77 5.33 -6.02
N SER A 300 -22.53 5.15 -6.44
CA SER A 300 -22.12 4.26 -7.53
C SER A 300 -21.05 3.25 -7.09
N LYS A 301 -20.38 3.49 -5.94
CA LYS A 301 -19.37 2.62 -5.34
C LYS A 301 -19.82 1.15 -5.26
N GLU A 302 -20.96 0.85 -4.64
CA GLU A 302 -21.45 -0.53 -4.53
C GLU A 302 -21.65 -1.19 -5.91
N VAL A 303 -22.20 -0.48 -6.88
CA VAL A 303 -22.46 -1.01 -8.23
C VAL A 303 -21.14 -1.28 -8.96
N MET A 304 -20.18 -0.37 -8.87
CA MET A 304 -18.88 -0.48 -9.56
C MET A 304 -17.98 -1.55 -8.94
N GLU A 305 -17.99 -1.73 -7.61
CA GLU A 305 -17.29 -2.82 -6.93
C GLU A 305 -17.94 -4.20 -7.18
N LYS A 306 -19.24 -4.24 -7.48
CA LYS A 306 -19.99 -5.48 -7.78
C LYS A 306 -20.19 -5.76 -9.27
N ALA A 307 -19.67 -4.91 -10.16
CA ALA A 307 -19.85 -5.08 -11.60
C ALA A 307 -18.98 -6.24 -12.13
N SER A 308 -19.60 -7.19 -12.83
CA SER A 308 -18.87 -8.22 -13.57
C SER A 308 -18.23 -7.61 -14.83
N SER A 309 -18.89 -6.65 -15.48
CA SER A 309 -18.24 -5.85 -16.54
C SER A 309 -18.84 -4.46 -16.68
N VAL A 310 -18.08 -3.50 -17.22
CA VAL A 310 -18.50 -2.10 -17.40
C VAL A 310 -18.10 -1.61 -18.79
N ILE A 311 -19.00 -0.87 -19.44
CA ILE A 311 -18.76 -0.17 -20.71
C ILE A 311 -19.21 1.30 -20.62
N THR A 312 -18.53 2.16 -21.37
CA THR A 312 -18.70 3.61 -21.34
C THR A 312 -19.26 4.17 -22.65
N ASN A 313 -19.67 5.44 -22.63
CA ASN A 313 -20.05 6.20 -23.83
C ASN A 313 -21.24 5.59 -24.63
N VAL A 314 -22.14 4.91 -23.92
CA VAL A 314 -23.41 4.40 -24.47
C VAL A 314 -24.43 5.53 -24.66
N GLY A 315 -25.31 5.40 -25.66
CA GLY A 315 -26.37 6.38 -25.92
C GLY A 315 -27.77 5.83 -25.71
N TRP A 316 -28.56 6.40 -24.80
CA TRP A 316 -29.96 6.02 -24.62
C TRP A 316 -30.79 6.30 -25.89
N LEU A 317 -31.19 5.24 -26.60
CA LEU A 317 -32.21 5.32 -27.66
C LEU A 317 -33.61 5.16 -27.07
N VAL A 318 -33.75 4.29 -26.06
CA VAL A 318 -35.01 4.04 -25.35
C VAL A 318 -34.70 3.87 -23.87
N LYS A 319 -35.39 4.61 -22.99
CA LYS A 319 -35.24 4.55 -21.53
C LYS A 319 -36.62 4.41 -20.92
N ASP A 320 -36.83 3.40 -20.08
CA ASP A 320 -38.13 3.10 -19.43
C ASP A 320 -39.31 2.96 -20.42
N GLY A 321 -39.03 2.38 -21.61
CA GLY A 321 -39.97 2.26 -22.73
C GLY A 321 -40.19 3.57 -23.52
N VAL A 322 -39.72 4.71 -23.02
CA VAL A 322 -39.80 6.02 -23.68
C VAL A 322 -38.71 6.14 -24.74
N ASP A 323 -39.13 6.32 -26.00
CA ASP A 323 -38.23 6.53 -27.14
C ASP A 323 -37.61 7.93 -27.07
N GLN A 324 -36.31 7.98 -26.79
CA GLN A 324 -35.56 9.22 -26.63
C GLN A 324 -35.33 9.92 -27.98
N THR A 325 -35.36 9.17 -29.09
CA THR A 325 -35.11 9.70 -30.44
C THR A 325 -36.28 10.52 -31.01
N GLN A 326 -37.44 10.49 -30.34
CA GLN A 326 -38.56 11.40 -30.58
C GLN A 326 -38.47 12.70 -29.75
N ILE A 327 -37.68 12.69 -28.67
CA ILE A 327 -37.55 13.79 -27.71
C ILE A 327 -36.31 14.64 -28.01
N GLN A 328 -35.22 13.99 -28.40
CA GLN A 328 -33.91 14.60 -28.64
C GLN A 328 -33.61 14.68 -30.14
N SER A 329 -32.96 15.75 -30.59
CA SER A 329 -32.48 15.89 -31.98
C SER A 329 -31.20 15.10 -32.27
N THR A 330 -30.46 14.75 -31.21
CA THR A 330 -29.16 14.09 -31.24
C THR A 330 -29.05 13.15 -30.05
N ILE A 331 -28.41 11.99 -30.22
CA ILE A 331 -27.95 11.14 -29.11
C ILE A 331 -26.42 11.14 -29.13
N GLY A 332 -25.81 11.65 -28.06
CA GLY A 332 -24.41 12.09 -28.09
C GLY A 332 -24.20 13.14 -29.19
N SER A 333 -23.11 13.01 -29.95
CA SER A 333 -22.77 13.91 -31.06
C SER A 333 -23.55 13.67 -32.36
N HIS A 334 -24.39 12.63 -32.45
CA HIS A 334 -24.98 12.18 -33.72
C HIS A 334 -26.47 12.51 -33.81
N SER A 335 -26.92 13.03 -34.96
CA SER A 335 -28.35 13.30 -35.23
C SER A 335 -29.18 12.02 -35.22
N VAL A 336 -30.38 12.08 -34.64
CA VAL A 336 -31.31 10.92 -34.59
C VAL A 336 -31.83 10.49 -35.97
N THR A 337 -31.77 11.38 -36.96
CA THR A 337 -32.16 11.14 -38.36
C THR A 337 -30.95 10.86 -39.29
N LEU A 338 -29.74 10.71 -38.75
CA LEU A 338 -28.56 10.34 -39.55
C LEU A 338 -28.70 8.89 -40.06
N GLY A 339 -28.61 8.68 -41.37
CA GLY A 339 -28.53 7.35 -41.97
C GLY A 339 -27.10 6.79 -41.87
N ALA A 340 -26.93 5.64 -41.22
CA ALA A 340 -25.68 4.89 -41.16
C ALA A 340 -25.93 3.39 -40.90
N ARG A 341 -24.85 2.59 -40.82
CA ARG A 341 -24.87 1.33 -40.05
C ARG A 341 -24.73 1.63 -38.55
N TRP A 342 -25.43 0.86 -37.72
CA TRP A 342 -25.52 1.04 -36.28
C TRP A 342 -25.35 -0.28 -35.53
N THR A 343 -24.79 -0.18 -34.33
CA THR A 343 -24.79 -1.24 -33.31
C THR A 343 -25.58 -0.74 -32.10
N ALA A 344 -26.41 -1.62 -31.56
CA ALA A 344 -27.15 -1.37 -30.34
C ALA A 344 -27.36 -2.68 -29.55
N PHE A 345 -27.68 -2.55 -28.27
CA PHE A 345 -28.33 -3.63 -27.53
C PHE A 345 -29.59 -3.10 -26.84
N GLY A 346 -30.56 -3.98 -26.64
CA GLY A 346 -31.77 -3.69 -25.91
C GLY A 346 -32.09 -4.74 -24.85
N VAL A 347 -32.80 -4.34 -23.81
CA VAL A 347 -33.22 -5.19 -22.69
C VAL A 347 -34.74 -5.11 -22.57
N LYS A 348 -35.40 -6.26 -22.46
CA LYS A 348 -36.86 -6.36 -22.30
C LYS A 348 -37.27 -6.30 -20.82
N GLU A 349 -38.57 -6.22 -20.56
CA GLU A 349 -39.15 -6.20 -19.20
C GLU A 349 -38.83 -7.48 -18.39
N ASP A 350 -38.59 -8.61 -19.06
CA ASP A 350 -38.17 -9.88 -18.44
C ASP A 350 -36.65 -10.01 -18.20
N GLY A 351 -35.86 -8.99 -18.56
CA GLY A 351 -34.40 -9.03 -18.47
C GLY A 351 -33.69 -9.82 -19.58
N SER A 352 -34.41 -10.29 -20.61
CA SER A 352 -33.78 -10.83 -21.82
C SER A 352 -33.15 -9.72 -22.67
N TYR A 353 -32.05 -10.05 -23.32
CA TYR A 353 -31.25 -9.14 -24.14
C TYR A 353 -31.49 -9.40 -25.63
N ILE A 354 -31.37 -8.33 -26.42
CA ILE A 354 -31.19 -8.39 -27.87
C ILE A 354 -29.92 -7.60 -28.21
N PHE A 355 -28.92 -8.26 -28.78
CA PHE A 355 -27.78 -7.60 -29.46
C PHE A 355 -28.14 -7.41 -30.93
N PHE A 356 -27.86 -6.23 -31.49
CA PHE A 356 -28.45 -5.80 -32.77
C PHE A 356 -27.46 -4.99 -33.62
N THR A 357 -27.35 -5.35 -34.90
CA THR A 357 -26.52 -4.64 -35.89
C THR A 357 -27.24 -4.47 -37.21
N THR A 358 -26.90 -3.43 -37.98
CA THR A 358 -27.45 -3.19 -39.33
C THR A 358 -26.35 -3.23 -40.38
N GLU A 359 -26.58 -3.86 -41.54
CA GLU A 359 -25.55 -4.11 -42.55
C GLU A 359 -25.00 -2.85 -43.25
N GLY A 360 -25.77 -1.75 -43.32
CA GLY A 360 -25.43 -0.41 -43.84
C GLY A 360 -24.34 -0.36 -44.91
N GLY A 361 -24.77 -0.27 -46.17
CA GLY A 361 -23.94 -0.45 -47.38
C GLY A 361 -22.53 0.15 -47.28
N SER A 362 -21.51 -0.69 -47.49
CA SER A 362 -20.10 -0.35 -47.32
C SER A 362 -19.68 0.91 -48.08
N THR A 363 -18.84 1.73 -47.43
CA THR A 363 -18.07 2.84 -48.01
C THR A 363 -18.82 3.67 -49.06
N GLY A 364 -19.92 4.33 -48.64
CA GLY A 364 -20.50 5.48 -49.35
C GLY A 364 -21.85 5.26 -50.04
N GLN A 365 -22.50 4.10 -49.90
CA GLN A 365 -23.83 3.86 -50.47
C GLN A 365 -24.98 4.33 -49.56
N ALA A 366 -25.18 5.65 -49.49
CA ALA A 366 -26.22 6.30 -48.67
C ALA A 366 -27.70 5.89 -48.98
N GLY A 367 -27.94 5.10 -50.03
CA GLY A 367 -29.25 4.55 -50.40
C GLY A 367 -29.62 3.23 -49.70
N ARG A 368 -28.81 2.75 -48.75
CA ARG A 368 -29.03 1.53 -47.96
C ARG A 368 -28.56 1.73 -46.52
N SER A 369 -29.18 2.66 -45.80
CA SER A 369 -28.85 2.96 -44.40
C SER A 369 -30.05 3.52 -43.62
N VAL A 370 -30.23 3.05 -42.39
CA VAL A 370 -31.32 3.45 -41.48
C VAL A 370 -30.86 4.43 -40.41
N THR A 371 -31.80 5.05 -39.70
CA THR A 371 -31.55 6.08 -38.68
C THR A 371 -31.63 5.54 -37.26
N LEU A 372 -31.14 6.31 -36.27
CA LEU A 372 -31.27 5.94 -34.85
C LEU A 372 -32.74 5.81 -34.42
N ARG A 373 -33.66 6.59 -35.02
CA ARG A 373 -35.11 6.42 -34.84
C ARG A 373 -35.62 5.07 -35.30
N ASP A 374 -35.13 4.59 -36.45
CA ASP A 374 -35.53 3.30 -37.01
C ASP A 374 -35.03 2.14 -36.14
N VAL A 375 -33.82 2.25 -35.58
CA VAL A 375 -33.22 1.29 -34.63
C VAL A 375 -33.95 1.31 -33.29
N ALA A 376 -34.22 2.50 -32.74
CA ALA A 376 -35.00 2.67 -31.51
C ALA A 376 -36.39 2.05 -31.64
N LYS A 377 -37.06 2.27 -32.78
CA LYS A 377 -38.35 1.66 -33.08
C LYS A 377 -38.27 0.15 -33.29
N ALA A 378 -37.26 -0.35 -34.00
CA ALA A 378 -37.10 -1.79 -34.24
C ALA A 378 -37.00 -2.56 -32.93
N LEU A 379 -36.11 -2.13 -32.03
CA LEU A 379 -35.91 -2.80 -30.75
C LEU A 379 -37.13 -2.65 -29.81
N LYS A 380 -37.90 -1.55 -29.90
CA LYS A 380 -39.21 -1.44 -29.22
C LYS A 380 -40.25 -2.39 -29.78
N ASP A 381 -40.33 -2.53 -31.11
CA ASP A 381 -41.24 -3.49 -31.75
C ASP A 381 -40.85 -4.95 -31.43
N MET A 382 -39.56 -5.22 -31.10
CA MET A 382 -39.06 -6.49 -30.56
C MET A 382 -39.26 -6.66 -29.02
N GLY A 383 -39.82 -5.65 -28.33
CA GLY A 383 -40.17 -5.68 -26.91
C GLY A 383 -39.14 -5.08 -25.93
N CYS A 384 -38.11 -4.38 -26.40
CA CYS A 384 -37.14 -3.74 -25.51
C CYS A 384 -37.70 -2.51 -24.80
N LYS A 385 -37.47 -2.44 -23.48
CA LYS A 385 -37.79 -1.32 -22.59
C LYS A 385 -36.60 -0.35 -22.45
N HIS A 386 -35.39 -0.89 -22.46
CA HIS A 386 -34.14 -0.13 -22.46
C HIS A 386 -33.40 -0.44 -23.77
N VAL A 387 -32.83 0.57 -24.43
CA VAL A 387 -32.03 0.40 -25.65
C VAL A 387 -30.86 1.38 -25.63
N PHE A 388 -29.67 0.84 -25.82
CA PHE A 388 -28.40 1.55 -25.82
C PHE A 388 -27.74 1.44 -27.20
N ARG A 389 -27.40 2.60 -27.77
CA ARG A 389 -26.48 2.76 -28.89
C ARG A 389 -25.05 2.49 -28.43
N LEU A 390 -24.30 1.78 -29.26
CA LEU A 390 -22.85 1.59 -29.19
C LEU A 390 -22.17 2.34 -30.36
N ASP A 391 -20.87 2.12 -30.61
CA ASP A 391 -20.24 2.70 -31.81
C ASP A 391 -20.85 2.13 -33.11
N GLY A 392 -20.94 2.98 -34.13
CA GLY A 392 -21.59 2.72 -35.39
C GLY A 392 -20.65 2.86 -36.58
N GLY A 393 -21.21 3.15 -37.76
CA GLY A 393 -20.43 3.37 -38.96
C GLY A 393 -19.54 2.16 -39.26
N GLY A 394 -18.27 2.39 -39.61
CA GLY A 394 -17.34 1.30 -39.90
C GLY A 394 -17.11 0.30 -38.76
N SER A 395 -17.44 0.66 -37.52
CA SER A 395 -17.23 -0.20 -36.34
C SER A 395 -18.31 -1.27 -36.18
N THR A 396 -19.49 -1.06 -36.77
CA THR A 396 -20.62 -2.01 -36.68
C THR A 396 -20.27 -3.37 -37.26
N ALA A 397 -20.21 -4.37 -36.36
CA ALA A 397 -19.95 -5.77 -36.68
C ALA A 397 -20.61 -6.73 -35.67
N MET A 398 -20.89 -7.95 -36.12
CA MET A 398 -21.41 -9.06 -35.30
C MET A 398 -20.77 -10.37 -35.78
N TYR A 399 -20.32 -11.21 -34.85
CA TYR A 399 -19.73 -12.53 -35.09
C TYR A 399 -20.32 -13.54 -34.09
N VAL A 400 -20.34 -14.83 -34.44
CA VAL A 400 -20.98 -15.91 -33.67
C VAL A 400 -20.14 -17.19 -33.68
N SER A 401 -20.39 -18.10 -32.73
CA SER A 401 -19.77 -19.42 -32.65
C SER A 401 -20.30 -20.42 -33.69
N ASP A 402 -21.54 -20.26 -34.17
CA ASP A 402 -22.08 -20.97 -35.33
C ASP A 402 -22.82 -19.99 -36.27
N ASP A 403 -22.29 -19.81 -37.49
CA ASP A 403 -22.88 -19.00 -38.55
C ASP A 403 -24.05 -19.68 -39.30
N GLY A 404 -24.47 -20.87 -38.86
CA GLY A 404 -25.47 -21.73 -39.50
C GLY A 404 -24.84 -22.84 -40.36
N THR A 405 -23.52 -23.03 -40.28
CA THR A 405 -22.77 -24.10 -40.96
C THR A 405 -22.08 -25.09 -40.00
N GLY A 406 -22.20 -24.89 -38.69
CA GLY A 406 -21.43 -25.59 -37.65
C GLY A 406 -20.06 -24.96 -37.38
N ASN A 407 -19.83 -23.70 -37.77
CA ASN A 407 -18.52 -23.03 -37.68
C ASN A 407 -18.67 -21.55 -37.24
N PRO A 408 -17.68 -20.98 -36.52
CA PRO A 408 -17.71 -19.56 -36.16
C PRO A 408 -17.59 -18.63 -37.38
N GLY A 409 -18.37 -17.55 -37.42
CA GLY A 409 -18.41 -16.64 -38.57
C GLY A 409 -19.12 -15.30 -38.35
N TYR A 410 -18.98 -14.40 -39.32
CA TYR A 410 -19.59 -13.06 -39.28
C TYR A 410 -21.07 -13.08 -39.66
N LYS A 411 -21.88 -12.33 -38.90
CA LYS A 411 -23.28 -11.98 -39.22
C LYS A 411 -23.43 -10.55 -39.71
N THR A 412 -22.56 -9.66 -39.26
CA THR A 412 -22.37 -8.33 -39.85
C THR A 412 -20.88 -8.11 -39.99
N PRO A 413 -20.29 -8.17 -41.20
CA PRO A 413 -18.85 -8.06 -41.37
C PRO A 413 -18.34 -6.61 -41.31
N SER A 414 -17.16 -6.46 -40.73
CA SER A 414 -16.31 -5.27 -40.85
C SER A 414 -14.84 -5.65 -40.89
N SER A 415 -14.04 -4.83 -41.57
CA SER A 415 -12.57 -4.86 -41.55
C SER A 415 -11.95 -3.83 -40.59
N ARG A 416 -12.77 -3.16 -39.76
CA ARG A 416 -12.31 -2.17 -38.79
C ARG A 416 -11.85 -2.85 -37.50
N SER A 417 -10.63 -2.53 -37.06
CA SER A 417 -10.16 -2.83 -35.70
C SER A 417 -10.74 -1.84 -34.69
N ILE A 418 -11.08 -2.36 -33.51
CA ILE A 418 -11.71 -1.67 -32.37
C ILE A 418 -11.00 -2.08 -31.07
N GLY A 419 -11.05 -1.25 -30.02
CA GLY A 419 -10.43 -1.56 -28.72
C GLY A 419 -11.18 -2.62 -27.92
N ASP A 420 -12.52 -2.58 -27.93
CA ASP A 420 -13.40 -3.38 -27.08
C ASP A 420 -14.62 -3.96 -27.81
N CYS A 421 -15.34 -4.83 -27.12
CA CYS A 421 -16.52 -5.53 -27.61
C CYS A 421 -17.44 -5.93 -26.45
N ILE A 422 -18.67 -6.37 -26.76
CA ILE A 422 -19.54 -7.06 -25.79
C ILE A 422 -19.76 -8.49 -26.29
N LEU A 423 -19.42 -9.45 -25.44
CA LEU A 423 -19.62 -10.88 -25.62
C LEU A 423 -21.01 -11.30 -25.11
N ILE A 424 -21.62 -12.26 -25.79
CA ILE A 424 -22.58 -13.19 -25.19
C ILE A 424 -21.74 -14.39 -24.74
N VAL A 425 -21.41 -14.41 -23.46
CA VAL A 425 -20.52 -15.43 -22.87
C VAL A 425 -21.31 -16.29 -21.89
N ARG A 426 -20.99 -17.57 -21.79
CA ARG A 426 -21.47 -18.36 -20.66
C ARG A 426 -20.78 -17.86 -19.39
N ARG A 427 -21.55 -17.68 -18.32
CA ARG A 427 -21.14 -17.18 -17.01
C ARG A 427 -19.76 -17.72 -16.61
N PRO A 428 -18.70 -16.89 -16.62
CA PRO A 428 -17.35 -17.32 -16.23
C PRO A 428 -17.37 -17.98 -14.85
N GLN A 429 -16.76 -19.16 -14.73
CA GLN A 429 -16.76 -19.94 -13.50
C GLN A 429 -15.40 -19.84 -12.81
N ALA A 430 -15.41 -19.63 -11.49
CA ALA A 430 -14.20 -19.71 -10.68
C ALA A 430 -13.54 -21.10 -10.81
N SER A 431 -12.21 -21.11 -10.87
CA SER A 431 -11.43 -22.34 -10.79
C SER A 431 -11.56 -22.99 -9.41
N ASP A 432 -11.29 -24.29 -9.31
CA ASP A 432 -11.35 -25.00 -8.02
C ASP A 432 -10.23 -24.52 -7.08
N THR A 433 -9.12 -24.00 -7.62
CA THR A 433 -8.09 -23.26 -6.88
C THR A 433 -8.65 -21.99 -6.24
N ALA A 434 -9.40 -21.18 -6.99
CA ALA A 434 -10.01 -19.95 -6.46
C ALA A 434 -11.11 -20.24 -5.42
N LYS A 435 -11.89 -21.32 -5.60
CA LYS A 435 -12.86 -21.79 -4.60
C LYS A 435 -12.14 -22.19 -3.30
N THR A 436 -11.11 -23.03 -3.40
CA THR A 436 -10.30 -23.47 -2.25
C THR A 436 -9.63 -22.30 -1.54
N ALA A 437 -9.10 -21.32 -2.29
CA ALA A 437 -8.50 -20.12 -1.71
C ALA A 437 -9.53 -19.29 -0.93
N LEU A 438 -10.73 -19.08 -1.48
CA LEU A 438 -11.81 -18.39 -0.79
C LEU A 438 -12.29 -19.17 0.44
N ASP A 439 -12.43 -20.49 0.35
CA ASP A 439 -12.83 -21.35 1.47
C ASP A 439 -11.82 -21.30 2.62
N ASN A 440 -10.51 -21.35 2.32
CA ASN A 440 -9.46 -21.23 3.32
C ASN A 440 -9.49 -19.84 4.01
N LEU A 441 -9.65 -18.76 3.23
CA LEU A 441 -9.75 -17.40 3.77
C LEU A 441 -11.02 -17.18 4.60
N ILE A 442 -12.13 -17.81 4.24
CA ILE A 442 -13.36 -17.83 5.05
C ILE A 442 -13.10 -18.48 6.41
N SER A 443 -12.50 -19.67 6.46
CA SER A 443 -12.22 -20.33 7.73
C SER A 443 -11.12 -19.65 8.57
N LEU A 444 -10.17 -18.94 7.94
CA LEU A 444 -9.26 -18.05 8.66
C LEU A 444 -10.00 -16.86 9.29
N ALA A 445 -10.89 -16.20 8.53
CA ALA A 445 -11.72 -15.10 9.06
C ALA A 445 -12.68 -15.53 10.16
N GLU A 446 -13.26 -16.73 10.06
CA GLU A 446 -14.06 -17.33 11.14
C GLU A 446 -13.20 -17.55 12.39
N GLY A 447 -12.00 -18.12 12.26
CA GLY A 447 -11.08 -18.36 13.39
C GLY A 447 -10.46 -17.09 14.00
N GLU A 448 -10.30 -16.00 13.25
CA GLU A 448 -9.92 -14.70 13.79
C GLU A 448 -11.08 -14.07 14.59
N LEU A 449 -12.31 -14.16 14.06
CA LEU A 449 -13.50 -13.61 14.72
C LEU A 449 -13.96 -14.41 15.95
N GLU A 450 -13.45 -15.64 16.15
CA GLU A 450 -13.56 -16.37 17.42
C GLU A 450 -12.60 -15.83 18.50
N LYS A 451 -11.53 -15.11 18.14
CA LYS A 451 -10.59 -14.48 19.08
C LYS A 451 -11.07 -13.09 19.50
N ALA A 452 -11.48 -12.26 18.54
CA ALA A 452 -11.98 -10.91 18.75
C ALA A 452 -12.89 -10.46 17.60
N GLU A 453 -13.96 -9.72 17.89
CA GLU A 453 -14.83 -9.17 16.84
C GLU A 453 -14.15 -8.00 16.11
N ASP A 454 -13.96 -8.16 14.81
CA ASP A 454 -13.44 -7.12 13.91
C ASP A 454 -14.45 -6.81 12.81
N ALA A 455 -14.82 -5.54 12.67
CA ALA A 455 -15.86 -5.11 11.74
C ALA A 455 -15.43 -5.24 10.26
N SER A 456 -14.13 -5.14 9.95
CA SER A 456 -13.59 -5.28 8.61
C SER A 456 -13.56 -6.74 8.16
N ILE A 457 -13.06 -7.64 9.02
CA ILE A 457 -13.04 -9.09 8.79
C ILE A 457 -14.46 -9.62 8.72
N ARG A 458 -15.37 -9.16 9.60
CA ARG A 458 -16.80 -9.51 9.56
C ARG A 458 -17.46 -9.06 8.26
N ALA A 459 -17.15 -7.87 7.74
CA ALA A 459 -17.65 -7.38 6.46
C ALA A 459 -17.09 -8.18 5.26
N ALA A 460 -15.79 -8.51 5.27
CA ALA A 460 -15.13 -9.31 4.25
C ALA A 460 -15.66 -10.76 4.22
N LEU A 461 -15.82 -11.39 5.38
CA LEU A 461 -16.42 -12.73 5.54
C LEU A 461 -17.85 -12.78 5.00
N ASN A 462 -18.67 -11.78 5.32
CA ASN A 462 -20.03 -11.67 4.78
C ASN A 462 -20.04 -11.54 3.25
N ALA A 463 -19.08 -10.80 2.66
CA ALA A 463 -18.93 -10.71 1.21
C ALA A 463 -18.45 -12.02 0.56
N GLY A 464 -17.50 -12.72 1.18
CA GLY A 464 -17.00 -14.03 0.71
C GLY A 464 -18.08 -15.11 0.74
N ASN A 465 -18.82 -15.22 1.84
CA ASN A 465 -19.96 -16.14 1.95
C ASN A 465 -21.06 -15.81 0.93
N ALA A 466 -21.39 -14.54 0.70
CA ALA A 466 -22.36 -14.15 -0.32
C ALA A 466 -21.92 -14.56 -1.75
N VAL A 467 -20.63 -14.48 -2.08
CA VAL A 467 -20.08 -14.95 -3.36
C VAL A 467 -20.14 -16.48 -3.48
N LYS A 468 -19.86 -17.20 -2.39
CA LYS A 468 -19.91 -18.67 -2.30
C LYS A 468 -21.33 -19.25 -2.39
N GLU A 469 -22.32 -18.57 -1.80
CA GLU A 469 -23.73 -18.99 -1.86
C GLU A 469 -24.42 -18.63 -3.19
N ALA A 470 -24.01 -17.54 -3.84
CA ALA A 470 -24.67 -17.05 -5.05
C ALA A 470 -24.32 -17.89 -6.28
N ALA A 471 -25.27 -18.73 -6.73
CA ALA A 471 -25.19 -19.51 -7.98
C ALA A 471 -25.08 -18.68 -9.29
N THR A 472 -24.88 -17.35 -9.18
CA THR A 472 -24.64 -16.44 -10.31
C THR A 472 -23.24 -15.80 -10.29
N SER A 473 -22.45 -16.01 -9.23
CA SER A 473 -21.08 -15.51 -9.10
C SER A 473 -20.21 -15.89 -10.29
N THR A 474 -19.33 -14.96 -10.65
CA THR A 474 -18.33 -15.09 -11.71
C THR A 474 -16.93 -15.36 -11.14
N SER A 475 -15.98 -15.77 -11.98
CA SER A 475 -14.56 -15.88 -11.60
C SER A 475 -14.02 -14.58 -10.99
N GLY A 476 -14.37 -13.43 -11.57
CA GLY A 476 -14.01 -12.12 -11.04
C GLY A 476 -14.58 -11.83 -9.64
N ASP A 477 -15.76 -12.37 -9.29
CA ASP A 477 -16.34 -12.18 -7.96
C ASP A 477 -15.59 -12.95 -6.89
N TYR A 478 -15.12 -14.16 -7.22
CA TYR A 478 -14.19 -14.90 -6.35
C TYR A 478 -12.87 -14.14 -6.17
N THR A 479 -12.27 -13.59 -7.24
CA THR A 479 -11.06 -12.76 -7.12
C THR A 479 -11.27 -11.56 -6.19
N ARG A 480 -12.38 -10.81 -6.35
CA ARG A 480 -12.65 -9.63 -5.50
C ARG A 480 -13.01 -10.01 -4.06
N ALA A 481 -13.61 -11.18 -3.82
CA ALA A 481 -13.84 -11.69 -2.47
C ALA A 481 -12.54 -12.15 -1.78
N ILE A 482 -11.69 -12.89 -2.50
CA ILE A 482 -10.35 -13.30 -2.05
C ILE A 482 -9.53 -12.08 -1.65
N MET A 483 -9.41 -11.07 -2.54
CA MET A 483 -8.67 -9.84 -2.25
C MET A 483 -9.17 -9.12 -0.99
N LYS A 484 -10.50 -8.97 -0.82
CA LYS A 484 -11.07 -8.28 0.34
C LYS A 484 -10.88 -9.06 1.64
N LEU A 485 -10.90 -10.40 1.60
CA LEU A 485 -10.59 -11.23 2.76
C LEU A 485 -9.10 -11.20 3.10
N SER A 486 -8.20 -11.39 2.13
CA SER A 486 -6.74 -11.28 2.36
C SER A 486 -6.38 -9.91 2.96
N GLN A 487 -6.93 -8.83 2.41
CA GLN A 487 -6.68 -7.47 2.91
C GLN A 487 -7.18 -7.28 4.34
N ALA A 488 -8.43 -7.66 4.65
CA ALA A 488 -8.95 -7.55 6.03
C ALA A 488 -8.23 -8.49 7.03
N LEU A 489 -7.65 -9.58 6.54
CA LEU A 489 -6.88 -10.50 7.37
C LEU A 489 -5.42 -10.06 7.60
N SER A 490 -4.89 -9.13 6.81
CA SER A 490 -3.46 -8.75 6.82
C SER A 490 -3.01 -8.01 8.09
N GLY A 491 -3.76 -7.00 8.52
CA GLY A 491 -3.27 -5.98 9.47
C GLY A 491 -2.59 -4.77 8.80
N ASP A 492 -2.46 -4.75 7.46
CA ASP A 492 -1.71 -3.71 6.74
C ASP A 492 -2.29 -2.31 6.92
N ALA A 493 -3.63 -2.21 6.98
CA ALA A 493 -4.32 -0.93 7.09
C ALA A 493 -4.18 -0.36 8.51
N GLU A 494 -4.20 -1.24 9.50
CA GLU A 494 -4.01 -0.97 10.92
C GLU A 494 -2.55 -0.53 11.17
N LEU A 495 -1.58 -1.25 10.61
CA LEU A 495 -0.15 -0.91 10.70
C LEU A 495 0.16 0.41 9.99
N ALA A 496 -0.42 0.65 8.80
CA ALA A 496 -0.28 1.91 8.09
C ALA A 496 -0.88 3.09 8.87
N ALA A 497 -2.08 2.92 9.43
CA ALA A 497 -2.74 3.95 10.25
C ALA A 497 -1.94 4.26 11.54
N ALA A 498 -1.37 3.25 12.19
CA ALA A 498 -0.50 3.43 13.36
C ALA A 498 0.77 4.23 13.02
N LEU A 499 1.44 3.87 11.92
CA LEU A 499 2.64 4.56 11.44
C LEU A 499 2.35 6.00 10.97
N ASP A 500 1.18 6.26 10.39
CA ASP A 500 0.78 7.62 10.00
C ASP A 500 0.35 8.47 11.20
N LEU A 501 -0.32 7.89 12.21
CA LEU A 501 -0.59 8.56 13.49
C LEU A 501 0.71 8.92 14.21
N ALA A 502 1.72 8.04 14.20
CA ALA A 502 3.02 8.29 14.82
C ALA A 502 3.72 9.54 14.26
N LYS A 503 3.58 9.83 12.96
CA LYS A 503 4.15 11.04 12.33
C LYS A 503 3.55 12.34 12.86
N THR A 504 2.42 12.29 13.57
CA THR A 504 1.78 13.46 14.19
C THR A 504 2.27 13.78 15.61
N VAL A 505 3.02 12.86 16.25
CA VAL A 505 3.49 12.98 17.64
C VAL A 505 4.28 14.27 17.87
N LYS A 506 3.96 14.98 18.96
CA LYS A 506 4.66 16.18 19.42
C LYS A 506 5.31 15.89 20.78
N PHE A 507 6.62 16.09 20.89
CA PHE A 507 7.42 15.67 22.06
C PHE A 507 6.90 16.20 23.40
N PHE A 508 6.39 17.43 23.42
CA PHE A 508 5.92 18.11 24.64
C PHE A 508 4.61 17.53 25.21
N ASP A 509 3.98 16.55 24.56
CA ASP A 509 2.81 15.85 25.08
C ASP A 509 3.12 14.54 25.82
N PHE A 510 4.40 14.12 25.83
CA PHE A 510 4.88 12.86 26.40
C PHE A 510 6.10 13.14 27.30
N SER A 511 6.49 12.19 28.17
CA SER A 511 7.81 12.21 28.83
C SER A 511 8.91 11.61 27.94
N GLU A 512 10.18 11.74 28.35
CA GLU A 512 11.31 11.11 27.63
C GLU A 512 11.16 9.58 27.50
N SER A 513 10.77 8.89 28.58
CA SER A 513 10.55 7.43 28.55
C SER A 513 9.35 7.01 27.71
N GLU A 514 8.36 7.90 27.59
CA GLU A 514 7.16 7.67 26.79
C GLU A 514 7.46 7.83 25.29
N LEU A 515 8.33 8.79 24.93
CA LEU A 515 8.86 8.93 23.57
C LEU A 515 9.76 7.76 23.17
N VAL A 516 10.62 7.26 24.08
CA VAL A 516 11.46 6.07 23.82
C VAL A 516 10.61 4.85 23.46
N ALA A 517 9.55 4.56 24.23
CA ALA A 517 8.64 3.46 23.92
C ALA A 517 7.90 3.63 22.57
N ILE A 518 7.56 4.88 22.19
CA ILE A 518 7.02 5.18 20.86
C ILE A 518 8.08 4.95 19.77
N TRP A 519 9.34 5.32 20.00
CA TRP A 519 10.44 5.13 19.07
C TRP A 519 10.76 3.65 18.83
N GLU A 520 10.79 2.85 19.89
CA GLU A 520 10.99 1.38 19.84
C GLU A 520 9.85 0.71 19.05
N ALA A 521 8.59 0.99 19.41
CA ALA A 521 7.43 0.44 18.70
C ALA A 521 7.35 0.93 17.24
N TYR A 522 7.75 2.17 16.95
CA TYR A 522 7.78 2.71 15.58
C TYR A 522 8.87 2.09 14.71
N LYS A 523 10.06 1.79 15.28
CA LYS A 523 11.12 1.03 14.61
C LYS A 523 10.59 -0.36 14.22
N LYS A 524 10.15 -1.15 15.20
CA LYS A 524 9.57 -2.50 14.97
C LYS A 524 8.41 -2.49 13.98
N ALA A 525 7.49 -1.52 14.08
CA ALA A 525 6.39 -1.37 13.12
C ALA A 525 6.86 -1.01 11.70
N SER A 526 7.94 -0.25 11.56
CA SER A 526 8.55 0.07 10.26
C SER A 526 9.30 -1.12 9.67
N GLU A 527 10.03 -1.87 10.50
CA GLU A 527 10.73 -3.10 10.12
C GLU A 527 9.74 -4.19 9.67
N VAL A 528 8.69 -4.45 10.46
CA VAL A 528 7.62 -5.40 10.11
C VAL A 528 6.91 -4.99 8.82
N ARG A 529 6.68 -3.70 8.58
CA ARG A 529 6.11 -3.19 7.31
C ARG A 529 7.03 -3.40 6.10
N ASN A 530 8.35 -3.45 6.32
CA ASN A 530 9.34 -3.63 5.26
C ASN A 530 9.75 -5.10 5.08
N ASN A 531 9.45 -5.98 6.04
CA ASN A 531 9.73 -7.41 5.97
C ASN A 531 8.72 -8.15 5.08
N GLU A 532 9.15 -8.56 3.89
CA GLU A 532 8.31 -9.27 2.91
C GLU A 532 7.77 -10.63 3.37
N ASN A 533 8.33 -11.19 4.45
CA ASN A 533 7.94 -12.47 5.03
C ASN A 533 7.16 -12.31 6.34
N ALA A 534 6.85 -11.08 6.77
CA ALA A 534 6.05 -10.83 7.96
C ALA A 534 4.66 -11.48 7.80
N THR A 535 4.27 -12.29 8.80
CA THR A 535 2.94 -12.88 8.83
C THR A 535 1.90 -11.85 9.25
N ASN A 536 0.65 -12.10 8.86
CA ASN A 536 -0.52 -11.37 9.32
C ASN A 536 -0.61 -11.23 10.86
N SER A 537 0.03 -12.12 11.62
CA SER A 537 0.08 -12.02 13.09
C SER A 537 1.06 -10.94 13.53
N GLU A 538 2.29 -10.96 13.00
CA GLU A 538 3.34 -9.99 13.31
C GLU A 538 2.95 -8.57 12.86
N ILE A 539 2.29 -8.44 11.70
CA ILE A 539 1.77 -7.17 11.18
C ILE A 539 0.73 -6.56 12.14
N LYS A 540 -0.25 -7.36 12.58
CA LYS A 540 -1.27 -6.93 13.56
C LYS A 540 -0.68 -6.64 14.93
N GLU A 541 0.29 -7.44 15.38
CA GLU A 541 0.95 -7.28 16.68
C GLU A 541 1.78 -5.99 16.72
N ALA A 542 2.59 -5.72 15.70
CA ALA A 542 3.34 -4.47 15.59
C ALA A 542 2.42 -3.24 15.45
N ALA A 543 1.28 -3.36 14.75
CA ALA A 543 0.26 -2.32 14.70
C ALA A 543 -0.36 -2.05 16.08
N ALA A 544 -0.70 -3.10 16.82
CA ALA A 544 -1.28 -3.00 18.16
C ALA A 544 -0.28 -2.45 19.19
N GLU A 545 0.98 -2.86 19.13
CA GLU A 545 2.06 -2.33 19.96
C GLU A 545 2.31 -0.84 19.70
N LEU A 546 2.42 -0.42 18.43
CA LEU A 546 2.58 1.00 18.10
C LEU A 546 1.34 1.81 18.51
N MET A 547 0.12 1.30 18.29
CA MET A 547 -1.09 1.98 18.78
C MET A 547 -1.15 2.04 20.31
N ALA A 548 -0.68 1.03 21.04
CA ALA A 548 -0.56 1.08 22.49
C ALA A 548 0.50 2.11 22.94
N ALA A 549 1.63 2.19 22.22
CA ALA A 549 2.69 3.16 22.47
C ALA A 549 2.23 4.60 22.19
N LEU A 550 1.46 4.85 21.13
CA LEU A 550 0.94 6.19 20.82
C LEU A 550 -0.14 6.64 21.82
N ASN A 551 -0.86 5.70 22.43
CA ASN A 551 -1.83 5.96 23.50
C ASN A 551 -1.19 5.94 24.91
N ILE A 552 0.12 6.20 25.04
CA ILE A 552 0.87 6.10 26.30
C ILE A 552 0.49 7.12 27.38
N SER A 553 -0.35 8.12 27.07
CA SER A 553 -1.27 8.65 28.09
C SER A 553 -2.19 7.51 28.54
N ALA A 554 -1.69 6.65 29.42
CA ALA A 554 -2.25 5.31 29.57
C ALA A 554 -3.56 5.41 30.37
N ASN A 555 -4.68 5.13 29.68
CA ASN A 555 -5.96 4.87 30.33
C ASN A 555 -5.83 3.59 31.16
N VAL A 556 -5.50 3.71 32.45
CA VAL A 556 -5.35 2.57 33.36
C VAL A 556 -6.69 1.97 33.78
N ALA A 557 -7.82 2.59 33.40
CA ALA A 557 -9.13 1.94 33.47
C ALA A 557 -9.38 0.96 32.30
N LEU A 558 -8.59 0.99 31.23
CA LEU A 558 -8.73 0.07 30.09
C LEU A 558 -8.59 -1.40 30.53
N GLY A 559 -9.57 -2.23 30.15
CA GLY A 559 -9.69 -3.64 30.51
C GLY A 559 -9.91 -3.90 32.00
N LYS A 560 -10.41 -2.92 32.78
CA LYS A 560 -10.60 -3.06 34.24
C LYS A 560 -12.06 -3.25 34.60
N SER A 561 -12.32 -4.14 35.56
CA SER A 561 -13.69 -4.35 36.03
C SER A 561 -14.21 -3.18 36.86
N TYR A 562 -15.49 -2.87 36.68
CA TYR A 562 -16.19 -1.83 37.41
C TYR A 562 -17.47 -2.33 38.10
N THR A 563 -18.00 -1.48 38.98
CA THR A 563 -19.30 -1.64 39.62
C THR A 563 -20.16 -0.41 39.39
N LEU A 564 -21.45 -0.62 39.13
CA LEU A 564 -22.39 0.44 38.74
C LEU A 564 -23.45 0.71 39.81
N ARG A 565 -23.96 1.95 39.79
CA ARG A 565 -25.25 2.33 40.39
C ARG A 565 -26.15 3.03 39.38
N GLY A 566 -27.39 2.60 39.30
CA GLY A 566 -28.41 3.17 38.42
C GLY A 566 -28.45 2.65 36.98
N LEU A 567 -27.81 1.51 36.69
CA LEU A 567 -27.87 0.82 35.39
C LEU A 567 -29.33 0.49 35.02
N PHE A 568 -29.73 0.75 33.77
CA PHE A 568 -31.09 0.47 33.31
C PHE A 568 -31.20 0.25 31.78
N PRO A 569 -32.00 -0.73 31.31
CA PRO A 569 -32.64 -1.78 32.10
C PRO A 569 -31.58 -2.72 32.69
N ASN A 570 -31.99 -3.52 33.68
CA ASN A 570 -31.13 -4.46 34.41
C ASN A 570 -30.36 -5.37 33.41
N ALA A 571 -29.07 -5.63 33.68
CA ALA A 571 -28.04 -6.07 32.74
C ALA A 571 -28.41 -7.16 31.70
N ALA A 572 -27.68 -7.16 30.57
CA ALA A 572 -27.93 -7.90 29.32
C ALA A 572 -29.05 -7.33 28.42
N SER A 573 -29.09 -6.00 28.28
CA SER A 573 -29.92 -5.31 27.28
C SER A 573 -29.29 -5.38 25.88
N ALA A 574 -29.96 -6.00 24.92
CA ALA A 574 -29.50 -6.05 23.52
C ALA A 574 -29.59 -4.70 22.77
N SER A 575 -29.94 -3.60 23.45
CA SER A 575 -29.90 -2.23 22.90
C SER A 575 -28.83 -1.36 23.56
N TRP A 576 -28.44 -1.67 24.81
CA TRP A 576 -27.52 -0.91 25.65
C TRP A 576 -26.75 -1.90 26.55
N PRO A 577 -25.83 -2.71 25.99
CA PRO A 577 -25.20 -3.82 26.69
C PRO A 577 -24.26 -3.36 27.81
N ASP A 578 -24.09 -4.19 28.83
CA ASP A 578 -23.06 -4.08 29.86
C ASP A 578 -22.55 -5.51 30.08
N GLU A 579 -21.48 -5.87 29.39
CA GLU A 579 -21.08 -7.27 29.14
C GLU A 579 -20.28 -7.88 30.31
N GLY A 580 -20.85 -7.78 31.51
CA GLY A 580 -20.23 -8.28 32.74
C GLY A 580 -19.36 -7.27 33.48
N GLY A 581 -19.54 -5.96 33.22
CA GLY A 581 -18.82 -4.90 33.92
C GLY A 581 -17.45 -4.56 33.32
N ILE A 582 -17.34 -4.62 31.99
CA ILE A 582 -16.14 -4.27 31.21
C ILE A 582 -16.39 -3.28 30.06
N THR A 583 -17.64 -3.08 29.62
CA THR A 583 -18.00 -2.27 28.44
C THR A 583 -17.60 -0.80 28.56
N LEU A 584 -17.77 -0.16 29.74
CA LEU A 584 -17.34 1.23 29.99
C LEU A 584 -15.82 1.42 30.16
N THR A 585 -15.04 0.41 29.76
CA THR A 585 -13.60 0.31 29.98
C THR A 585 -12.93 -0.54 28.89
N ASP A 586 -13.61 -0.79 27.76
CA ASP A 586 -13.06 -1.62 26.67
C ASP A 586 -12.43 -0.80 25.53
N GLY A 587 -12.47 0.54 25.65
CA GLY A 587 -11.87 1.47 24.70
C GLY A 587 -12.75 1.80 23.48
N LYS A 588 -13.99 1.30 23.41
CA LYS A 588 -14.89 1.52 22.27
C LYS A 588 -15.88 2.64 22.53
N ASP A 589 -15.44 3.89 22.31
CA ASP A 589 -16.37 5.03 22.33
C ASP A 589 -17.43 4.92 21.21
N ALA A 590 -18.58 5.57 21.41
CA ALA A 590 -19.71 5.52 20.49
C ALA A 590 -19.40 6.30 19.20
N THR A 591 -19.20 5.56 18.12
CA THR A 591 -18.81 6.12 16.80
C THR A 591 -19.91 6.93 16.13
N THR A 592 -21.17 6.84 16.58
CA THR A 592 -22.31 7.52 15.96
C THR A 592 -23.09 8.41 16.92
N ALA A 593 -23.52 9.59 16.43
CA ALA A 593 -24.26 10.59 17.19
C ALA A 593 -25.75 10.21 17.45
N THR A 594 -26.02 8.97 17.85
CA THR A 594 -27.38 8.43 18.11
C THR A 594 -27.40 7.53 19.34
N TYR A 595 -28.50 7.57 20.09
CA TYR A 595 -28.76 6.69 21.26
C TYR A 595 -28.95 5.20 20.90
N GLY A 596 -28.92 4.87 19.60
CA GLY A 596 -29.00 3.50 19.08
C GLY A 596 -27.65 2.86 18.77
N ASP A 597 -26.53 3.53 19.07
CA ASP A 597 -25.19 2.92 19.04
C ASP A 597 -25.09 1.84 20.15
N ALA A 598 -24.39 0.75 19.86
CA ALA A 598 -24.26 -0.39 20.77
C ALA A 598 -23.21 -0.16 21.88
N ALA A 599 -22.35 0.84 21.74
CA ALA A 599 -21.38 1.23 22.77
C ALA A 599 -22.02 1.88 24.02
N TRP A 600 -23.29 2.31 23.96
CA TRP A 600 -23.92 3.03 25.07
C TRP A 600 -24.40 2.12 26.21
N VAL A 601 -23.92 2.36 27.43
CA VAL A 601 -24.54 1.89 28.67
C VAL A 601 -25.55 2.91 29.19
N GLY A 602 -26.78 2.45 29.37
CA GLY A 602 -27.90 3.27 29.85
C GLY A 602 -27.98 3.35 31.37
N PHE A 603 -28.03 4.57 31.93
CA PHE A 603 -28.35 4.83 33.33
C PHE A 603 -29.70 5.53 33.44
N ASN A 604 -30.55 5.15 34.40
CA ASN A 604 -31.87 5.76 34.57
C ASN A 604 -32.26 5.98 36.04
N ILE A 605 -32.93 7.11 36.31
CA ILE A 605 -33.46 7.50 37.63
C ILE A 605 -34.43 6.47 38.26
N SER A 606 -34.95 5.54 37.45
CA SER A 606 -35.93 4.50 37.82
C SER A 606 -35.28 3.16 38.21
N ALA A 607 -33.96 3.02 38.09
CA ALA A 607 -33.22 1.79 38.40
C ALA A 607 -33.37 1.36 39.87
N ASP A 608 -33.42 0.05 40.09
CA ASP A 608 -33.84 -0.55 41.37
C ASP A 608 -33.00 -0.10 42.58
N ASP A 609 -31.72 0.17 42.38
CA ASP A 609 -30.74 0.48 43.41
C ASP A 609 -30.64 1.98 43.77
N ILE A 610 -31.02 2.90 42.87
CA ILE A 610 -30.99 4.35 43.15
C ILE A 610 -32.37 4.96 43.38
N LYS A 611 -33.45 4.40 42.81
CA LYS A 611 -34.79 5.02 42.78
C LYS A 611 -35.40 5.39 44.15
N ASN A 612 -34.96 4.71 45.21
CA ASN A 612 -35.42 4.90 46.60
C ASN A 612 -34.36 5.51 47.53
N ASP A 613 -33.14 5.76 47.04
CA ASP A 613 -31.99 6.25 47.82
C ASP A 613 -31.65 7.68 47.38
N ASN A 614 -31.03 7.83 46.21
CA ASN A 614 -30.85 9.11 45.54
C ASN A 614 -31.14 8.95 44.03
N PRO A 615 -32.41 9.08 43.59
CA PRO A 615 -32.80 8.77 42.22
C PRO A 615 -32.13 9.63 41.14
N LYS A 616 -31.42 10.71 41.49
CA LYS A 616 -30.72 11.58 40.54
C LYS A 616 -29.22 11.32 40.42
N LEU A 617 -28.67 10.33 41.13
CA LEU A 617 -27.23 10.08 41.19
C LEU A 617 -26.91 8.64 40.79
N SER A 618 -26.30 8.49 39.61
CA SER A 618 -25.65 7.24 39.19
C SER A 618 -24.17 7.28 39.52
N SER A 619 -23.50 6.12 39.51
CA SER A 619 -22.04 6.10 39.63
C SER A 619 -21.41 4.89 38.93
N ILE A 620 -20.21 5.09 38.39
CA ILE A 620 -19.32 4.02 37.91
C ILE A 620 -18.11 4.00 38.84
N THR A 621 -17.70 2.83 39.33
CA THR A 621 -16.54 2.66 40.22
C THR A 621 -15.63 1.56 39.67
N VAL A 622 -14.44 1.92 39.19
CA VAL A 622 -13.47 1.02 38.57
C VAL A 622 -12.42 0.58 39.60
N ASP A 623 -12.03 -0.69 39.60
CA ASP A 623 -10.82 -1.18 40.29
C ASP A 623 -9.67 -1.24 39.28
N LEU A 624 -8.68 -0.35 39.39
CA LEU A 624 -7.55 -0.28 38.47
C LEU A 624 -6.60 -1.49 38.57
N ALA A 625 -6.85 -2.43 39.50
CA ALA A 625 -6.03 -3.60 39.85
C ALA A 625 -4.61 -3.30 40.38
N GLY A 626 -4.14 -2.06 40.29
CA GLY A 626 -2.90 -1.54 40.87
C GLY A 626 -3.09 -0.12 41.40
N ASN A 627 -2.09 0.43 42.10
CA ASN A 627 -2.14 1.81 42.61
C ASN A 627 -1.30 2.72 41.71
N PHE A 628 -1.94 3.69 41.07
CA PHE A 628 -1.36 4.58 40.05
C PHE A 628 -1.35 6.05 40.51
N SER A 629 -0.47 6.84 39.90
CA SER A 629 -0.50 8.32 39.97
C SER A 629 -1.29 8.83 38.77
N LEU A 630 -2.35 9.63 38.98
CA LEU A 630 -3.31 10.04 37.95
C LEU A 630 -3.39 11.56 37.84
N ASN A 631 -3.41 12.10 36.61
CA ASN A 631 -3.62 13.53 36.35
C ASN A 631 -4.93 13.85 35.60
N LYS A 632 -5.56 12.89 34.92
CA LYS A 632 -6.75 13.14 34.09
C LYS A 632 -7.80 12.04 34.23
N PHE A 633 -9.06 12.44 34.20
CA PHE A 633 -10.26 11.58 34.23
C PHE A 633 -11.21 12.06 33.13
N VAL A 634 -11.85 11.13 32.43
CA VAL A 634 -12.79 11.47 31.34
C VAL A 634 -13.99 10.54 31.40
N LEU A 635 -15.19 11.08 31.20
CA LEU A 635 -16.41 10.29 31.04
C LEU A 635 -17.06 10.65 29.70
N ARG A 636 -17.08 9.70 28.76
CA ARG A 636 -17.69 9.85 27.42
C ARG A 636 -19.21 9.81 27.56
N ILE A 637 -19.94 10.79 27.00
CA ILE A 637 -21.40 10.91 27.18
C ILE A 637 -22.16 11.35 25.91
N TYR A 638 -23.39 10.86 25.79
CA TYR A 638 -24.34 11.31 24.77
C TYR A 638 -25.13 12.54 25.23
N ASP A 639 -25.21 13.57 24.38
CA ASP A 639 -26.15 14.69 24.54
C ASP A 639 -27.26 14.64 23.49
N GLY A 640 -28.40 14.05 23.87
CA GLY A 640 -29.61 14.04 23.05
C GLY A 640 -30.37 15.37 23.00
N HIS A 641 -29.91 16.45 23.65
CA HIS A 641 -30.60 17.76 23.72
C HIS A 641 -32.05 17.71 24.24
N GLY A 642 -32.44 16.61 24.88
CA GLY A 642 -33.77 16.33 25.41
C GLY A 642 -34.60 15.35 24.56
N ASP A 643 -34.16 14.98 23.36
CA ASP A 643 -34.85 13.97 22.55
C ASP A 643 -34.93 12.63 23.26
N VAL A 644 -36.09 11.99 23.14
CA VAL A 644 -36.53 10.78 23.89
C VAL A 644 -36.31 10.79 25.41
N GLY A 645 -35.99 11.95 26.01
CA GLY A 645 -35.70 12.11 27.43
C GLY A 645 -34.25 11.81 27.83
N ILE A 646 -33.30 11.90 26.89
CA ILE A 646 -31.86 11.80 27.13
C ILE A 646 -31.20 13.18 26.92
N SER A 647 -30.22 13.52 27.74
CA SER A 647 -29.43 14.76 27.66
C SER A 647 -28.10 14.56 28.38
N ALA A 648 -27.12 15.43 28.11
CA ALA A 648 -25.89 15.46 28.89
C ALA A 648 -26.20 15.57 30.40
N PRO A 649 -25.48 14.83 31.28
CA PRO A 649 -25.58 14.98 32.73
C PRO A 649 -25.45 16.45 33.18
N SER A 650 -26.15 16.82 34.25
CA SER A 650 -26.07 18.17 34.82
C SER A 650 -24.75 18.46 35.55
N GLY A 651 -23.92 17.44 35.75
CA GLY A 651 -22.57 17.50 36.28
C GLY A 651 -22.05 16.10 36.57
N VAL A 652 -20.73 15.92 36.45
CA VAL A 652 -20.00 14.70 36.82
C VAL A 652 -18.95 15.08 37.87
N VAL A 653 -18.85 14.29 38.93
CA VAL A 653 -17.86 14.50 40.01
C VAL A 653 -16.94 13.29 40.07
N PHE A 654 -15.64 13.51 39.93
CA PHE A 654 -14.64 12.44 39.97
C PHE A 654 -14.04 12.30 41.38
N TYR A 655 -13.85 11.06 41.80
CA TYR A 655 -13.28 10.67 43.08
C TYR A 655 -12.24 9.57 42.90
N TYR A 656 -11.33 9.49 43.87
CA TYR A 656 -10.30 8.47 43.97
C TYR A 656 -10.25 7.85 45.38
N SER A 657 -9.74 6.62 45.46
CA SER A 657 -9.54 5.89 46.71
C SER A 657 -8.39 4.89 46.60
N ALA A 658 -7.71 4.62 47.71
CA ALA A 658 -6.75 3.53 47.83
C ALA A 658 -7.41 2.18 48.21
N ASN A 659 -8.66 2.20 48.72
CA ASN A 659 -9.33 1.01 49.27
C ASN A 659 -10.78 0.78 48.80
N GLY A 660 -11.31 1.66 47.93
CA GLY A 660 -12.66 1.55 47.35
C GLY A 660 -13.80 1.95 48.29
N THR A 661 -13.50 2.34 49.53
CA THR A 661 -14.50 2.68 50.57
C THR A 661 -14.35 4.10 51.11
N ASP A 662 -13.12 4.54 51.36
CA ASP A 662 -12.79 5.92 51.75
C ASP A 662 -12.52 6.75 50.49
N TRP A 663 -13.48 7.62 50.12
CA TRP A 663 -13.45 8.37 48.86
C TRP A 663 -13.00 9.81 49.06
N THR A 664 -11.97 10.23 48.31
CA THR A 664 -11.56 11.64 48.20
C THR A 664 -11.99 12.19 46.85
N LYS A 665 -12.53 13.41 46.80
CA LYS A 665 -12.91 14.07 45.54
C LYS A 665 -11.65 14.56 44.81
N ALA A 666 -11.51 14.19 43.54
CA ALA A 666 -10.50 14.76 42.64
C ALA A 666 -10.95 16.15 42.14
N GLY A 667 -12.20 16.26 41.68
CA GLY A 667 -12.73 17.51 41.13
C GLY A 667 -14.13 17.36 40.54
N ASP A 668 -14.66 18.45 39.98
CA ASP A 668 -15.86 18.46 39.14
C ASP A 668 -15.41 18.45 37.67
N GLY A 669 -15.98 17.60 36.84
CA GLY A 669 -15.66 17.56 35.41
C GLY A 669 -16.20 18.77 34.66
N ALA A 670 -15.40 19.32 33.75
CA ALA A 670 -15.84 20.27 32.74
C ALA A 670 -16.48 19.53 31.56
N LEU A 671 -17.55 20.08 30.97
CA LEU A 671 -18.17 19.52 29.77
C LEU A 671 -17.45 20.01 28.51
N GLU A 672 -16.69 19.12 27.88
CA GLU A 672 -15.98 19.34 26.62
C GLU A 672 -16.74 18.75 25.43
N LYS A 673 -16.43 19.25 24.23
CA LYS A 673 -17.17 18.95 22.99
C LYS A 673 -16.19 18.55 21.90
N GLU A 674 -16.07 17.26 21.63
CA GLU A 674 -15.01 16.75 20.76
C GLU A 674 -15.30 16.95 19.26
N THR A 675 -16.57 16.93 18.85
CA THR A 675 -16.93 17.04 17.42
C THR A 675 -17.81 18.25 17.13
N ALA A 676 -17.86 18.63 15.84
CA ALA A 676 -18.79 19.65 15.35
C ALA A 676 -20.26 19.19 15.37
N GLU A 677 -20.51 17.89 15.54
CA GLU A 677 -21.85 17.33 15.77
C GLU A 677 -22.18 17.38 17.27
N LYS A 678 -23.38 17.86 17.60
CA LYS A 678 -23.67 18.42 18.93
C LYS A 678 -23.86 17.39 20.05
N SER A 679 -23.72 16.10 19.76
CA SER A 679 -24.26 15.01 20.59
C SER A 679 -23.22 14.02 21.13
N LEU A 680 -21.97 14.07 20.68
CA LEU A 680 -20.86 13.36 21.30
C LEU A 680 -20.01 14.37 22.09
N ASN A 681 -19.94 14.18 23.41
CA ASN A 681 -19.29 15.10 24.34
C ASN A 681 -18.59 14.28 25.45
N ALA A 682 -17.75 14.94 26.25
CA ALA A 682 -17.09 14.30 27.39
C ALA A 682 -17.14 15.19 28.64
N PHE A 683 -17.19 14.58 29.82
CA PHE A 683 -16.85 15.27 31.07
C PHE A 683 -15.39 15.01 31.40
N VAL A 684 -14.54 16.03 31.28
CA VAL A 684 -13.09 15.95 31.49
C VAL A 684 -12.71 16.64 32.80
N LEU A 685 -11.82 16.02 33.57
CA LEU A 685 -11.13 16.65 34.69
C LEU A 685 -9.63 16.40 34.56
N GLU A 686 -8.86 17.47 34.48
CA GLU A 686 -7.40 17.44 34.69
C GLU A 686 -7.08 18.05 36.07
N VAL A 687 -6.12 17.47 36.79
CA VAL A 687 -5.69 17.93 38.13
C VAL A 687 -4.22 18.37 38.11
N GLU A 688 -3.96 19.61 38.52
CA GLU A 688 -2.61 20.23 38.53
C GLU A 688 -1.61 19.47 39.41
N THR A 689 -2.08 18.70 40.38
CA THR A 689 -1.26 17.82 41.23
C THR A 689 -1.79 16.40 41.11
N PRO A 690 -0.98 15.44 40.61
CA PRO A 690 -1.40 14.06 40.45
C PRO A 690 -1.90 13.41 41.75
N VAL A 691 -2.95 12.60 41.65
CA VAL A 691 -3.57 11.89 42.78
C VAL A 691 -3.24 10.40 42.73
N SER A 692 -2.90 9.81 43.89
CA SER A 692 -2.60 8.38 43.98
C SER A 692 -3.88 7.56 44.24
N ALA A 693 -4.17 6.57 43.41
CA ALA A 693 -5.42 5.82 43.43
C ALA A 693 -5.27 4.35 43.02
N LYS A 694 -6.03 3.45 43.67
CA LYS A 694 -6.34 2.09 43.16
C LYS A 694 -7.77 1.99 42.62
N TYR A 695 -8.66 2.83 43.13
CA TYR A 695 -10.06 2.89 42.71
C TYR A 695 -10.40 4.30 42.27
N VAL A 696 -11.16 4.41 41.19
CA VAL A 696 -11.67 5.68 40.64
C VAL A 696 -13.17 5.60 40.47
N LYS A 697 -13.86 6.73 40.68
CA LYS A 697 -15.32 6.79 40.59
C LYS A 697 -15.79 8.08 39.94
N ALA A 698 -16.67 7.94 38.96
CA ALA A 698 -17.48 9.04 38.43
C ALA A 698 -18.87 9.00 39.08
N GLU A 699 -19.31 10.08 39.72
CA GLU A 699 -20.70 10.28 40.16
C GLU A 699 -21.44 11.19 39.18
N ILE A 700 -22.54 10.70 38.63
CA ILE A 700 -23.25 11.27 37.48
C ILE A 700 -24.57 11.87 37.94
N THR A 701 -24.72 13.19 37.86
CA THR A 701 -25.95 13.89 38.30
C THR A 701 -26.92 14.07 37.14
N HIS A 702 -28.03 13.32 37.16
CA HIS A 702 -29.04 13.26 36.09
C HIS A 702 -29.77 14.60 35.88
N SER A 703 -29.62 15.16 34.67
CA SER A 703 -30.38 16.30 34.14
C SER A 703 -31.82 15.88 33.78
N THR A 704 -31.92 14.84 32.94
CA THR A 704 -33.15 14.18 32.47
C THR A 704 -33.46 12.89 33.25
N ASN A 705 -34.27 11.98 32.70
CA ASN A 705 -34.51 10.66 33.29
C ASN A 705 -33.38 9.66 32.99
N TRP A 706 -32.65 9.90 31.89
CA TRP A 706 -31.54 9.10 31.40
C TRP A 706 -30.23 9.88 31.45
N ALA A 707 -29.14 9.13 31.62
CA ALA A 707 -27.78 9.49 31.26
C ALA A 707 -27.16 8.30 30.50
N PHE A 708 -26.37 8.57 29.47
CA PHE A 708 -25.77 7.56 28.59
C PHE A 708 -24.25 7.76 28.61
N VAL A 709 -23.51 6.66 28.79
CA VAL A 709 -22.04 6.63 28.89
C VAL A 709 -21.51 5.53 27.98
N SER A 710 -20.38 5.77 27.31
CA SER A 710 -19.67 4.78 26.48
C SER A 710 -18.37 4.29 27.12
N GLU A 711 -17.56 5.18 27.72
CA GLU A 711 -16.28 4.84 28.35
C GLU A 711 -16.01 5.76 29.58
N PHE A 712 -15.34 5.23 30.61
CA PHE A 712 -14.80 5.96 31.75
C PHE A 712 -13.28 5.78 31.83
N GLU A 713 -12.55 6.79 31.37
CA GLU A 713 -11.10 6.80 31.24
C GLU A 713 -10.43 7.38 32.49
N ALA A 714 -9.30 6.82 32.90
CA ALA A 714 -8.46 7.35 33.97
C ALA A 714 -6.98 7.26 33.60
N TYR A 715 -6.30 8.40 33.53
CA TYR A 715 -5.00 8.54 32.87
C TYR A 715 -3.86 8.67 33.87
N LYS A 716 -2.75 7.96 33.61
CA LYS A 716 -1.49 8.16 34.35
C LYS A 716 -0.99 9.60 34.22
N ALA A 717 -0.46 10.12 35.31
CA ALA A 717 0.38 11.31 35.29
C ALA A 717 1.79 10.99 34.79
N SER A 718 2.23 11.67 33.74
CA SER A 718 3.62 11.65 33.26
C SER A 718 4.28 13.02 33.34
N GLU A 719 5.60 13.04 33.50
CA GLU A 719 6.40 14.27 33.54
C GLU A 719 6.78 14.65 32.10
N LYS A 720 5.88 15.39 31.45
CA LYS A 720 6.03 15.84 30.04
C LYS A 720 7.36 16.58 29.82
N VAL A 721 8.00 16.37 28.67
CA VAL A 721 9.25 17.04 28.30
C VAL A 721 9.06 18.57 28.35
N PRO A 722 9.76 19.30 29.25
CA PRO A 722 9.34 20.64 29.63
C PRO A 722 9.74 21.74 28.64
N ALA A 723 10.79 21.53 27.83
CA ALA A 723 11.23 22.50 26.82
C ALA A 723 12.17 21.87 25.78
N GLY A 724 11.94 22.17 24.49
CA GLY A 724 12.74 21.72 23.35
C GLY A 724 12.29 22.41 22.06
N CYS A 725 12.89 22.05 20.94
CA CYS A 725 12.40 22.39 19.61
C CYS A 725 12.12 21.11 18.83
N TRP A 726 10.86 20.90 18.42
CA TRP A 726 10.49 19.83 17.49
C TRP A 726 11.22 20.02 16.15
N VAL A 727 11.48 18.93 15.42
CA VAL A 727 12.09 18.98 14.07
C VAL A 727 11.16 18.37 13.03
N SER A 728 11.00 19.07 11.91
CA SER A 728 10.10 18.68 10.83
C SER A 728 10.77 17.78 9.77
N THR A 729 12.02 18.08 9.37
CA THR A 729 12.73 17.34 8.30
C THR A 729 14.23 17.73 8.22
N PHE A 730 14.97 17.11 7.30
CA PHE A 730 16.34 17.43 6.90
C PHE A 730 16.39 18.09 5.51
N ASN A 731 17.33 19.02 5.30
CA ASN A 731 17.78 19.54 4.00
C ASN A 731 16.68 20.01 3.01
N GLN A 732 15.53 20.46 3.50
CA GLN A 732 14.45 21.05 2.68
C GLN A 732 14.31 22.55 2.88
N GLN A 733 13.79 23.24 1.87
CA GLN A 733 13.46 24.67 1.95
C GLN A 733 12.50 24.94 3.11
N ILE A 734 12.88 25.79 4.07
CA ILE A 734 12.02 26.10 5.22
C ILE A 734 10.76 26.83 4.72
N THR A 735 9.60 26.20 4.87
CA THR A 735 8.29 26.85 4.65
C THR A 735 7.67 27.29 5.97
N THR A 736 6.50 27.94 5.92
CA THR A 736 5.82 28.50 7.09
C THR A 736 5.68 27.46 8.21
N GLY A 737 6.30 27.73 9.35
CA GLY A 737 6.19 26.93 10.56
C GLY A 737 7.20 25.80 10.73
N MET A 738 8.00 25.49 9.72
CA MET A 738 8.97 24.39 9.76
C MET A 738 10.19 24.67 10.64
N SER A 739 10.76 23.59 11.18
CA SER A 739 12.11 23.53 11.76
C SER A 739 12.90 22.44 11.03
N VAL A 740 14.02 22.81 10.42
CA VAL A 740 14.79 21.96 9.50
C VAL A 740 16.24 21.87 9.96
N ILE A 741 16.83 20.68 9.87
CA ILE A 741 18.27 20.48 10.04
C ILE A 741 18.94 20.45 8.66
N PHE A 742 19.98 21.26 8.47
CA PHE A 742 20.81 21.25 7.27
C PHE A 742 22.19 20.65 7.57
N THR A 743 22.68 19.81 6.67
CA THR A 743 23.97 19.11 6.79
C THR A 743 24.88 19.49 5.61
N GLY A 744 26.18 19.69 5.88
CA GLY A 744 27.13 20.24 4.90
C GLY A 744 27.52 19.33 3.73
N ASP A 745 26.99 18.10 3.70
CA ASP A 745 27.18 17.10 2.64
C ASP A 745 26.14 17.25 1.51
N GLU A 746 24.87 17.55 1.85
CA GLU A 746 23.81 17.82 0.87
C GLU A 746 23.86 19.27 0.35
N THR A 747 24.14 20.25 1.22
CA THR A 747 24.23 21.66 0.83
C THR A 747 25.32 22.43 1.58
N THR A 748 26.22 23.04 0.81
CA THR A 748 27.30 23.88 1.32
C THR A 748 26.94 25.37 1.36
N ASP A 749 25.87 25.79 0.68
CA ASP A 749 25.47 27.21 0.54
C ASP A 749 23.95 27.36 0.76
N LEU A 750 23.54 27.94 1.89
CA LEU A 750 22.13 28.12 2.25
C LEU A 750 21.48 29.27 1.47
N THR A 751 20.94 28.97 0.27
CA THR A 751 20.26 29.93 -0.61
C THR A 751 18.75 30.05 -0.34
N TYR A 752 18.09 30.98 -1.03
CA TYR A 752 16.63 31.11 -1.00
C TYR A 752 15.91 29.85 -1.52
N ALA A 753 16.43 29.25 -2.60
CA ALA A 753 15.77 28.14 -3.27
C ALA A 753 15.82 26.86 -2.43
N ASP A 754 16.96 26.59 -1.81
CA ASP A 754 17.27 25.31 -1.19
C ASP A 754 16.97 25.31 0.32
N ALA A 755 17.05 26.47 0.97
CA ALA A 755 16.92 26.58 2.43
C ALA A 755 16.00 27.71 2.94
N ASN A 756 15.86 28.84 2.21
CA ASN A 756 15.03 29.99 2.62
C ASN A 756 15.36 30.58 4.02
N VAL A 757 16.65 30.65 4.37
CA VAL A 757 17.09 31.11 5.72
C VAL A 757 16.93 32.61 6.01
N ARG A 758 16.22 33.37 5.17
CA ARG A 758 15.88 34.79 5.37
C ARG A 758 14.99 35.02 6.58
N TRP A 759 14.06 34.08 6.79
CA TRP A 759 12.92 34.21 7.71
C TRP A 759 13.01 33.24 8.88
N SER A 760 14.15 32.57 9.05
CA SER A 760 14.43 31.64 10.15
C SER A 760 15.58 32.14 11.02
N ARG A 761 15.63 31.62 12.25
CA ARG A 761 16.86 31.65 13.06
C ARG A 761 17.72 30.47 12.63
N ALA A 762 18.95 30.73 12.22
CA ALA A 762 19.92 29.71 11.85
C ALA A 762 20.98 29.57 12.95
N ILE A 763 21.09 28.38 13.53
CA ILE A 763 22.00 28.05 14.63
C ILE A 763 23.04 27.07 14.09
N TYR A 764 24.29 27.53 13.98
CA TYR A 764 25.40 26.79 13.39
C TYR A 764 26.12 25.99 14.46
N LEU A 765 26.25 24.70 14.20
CA LEU A 765 26.84 23.70 15.06
C LEU A 765 28.11 23.15 14.43
N ARG A 766 29.10 22.85 15.27
CA ARG A 766 30.32 22.15 14.89
C ARG A 766 30.56 21.00 15.86
N TRP A 767 31.06 19.89 15.36
CA TRP A 767 31.46 18.76 16.19
C TRP A 767 32.62 19.15 17.14
N ASP A 768 32.56 18.70 18.39
CA ASP A 768 33.62 18.89 19.39
C ASP A 768 34.07 17.51 19.91
N GLU A 769 35.13 16.98 19.31
CA GLU A 769 35.70 15.66 19.60
C GLU A 769 35.93 15.41 21.09
N ALA A 770 36.37 16.45 21.83
CA ALA A 770 36.67 16.36 23.26
C ALA A 770 35.41 16.23 24.14
N LYS A 771 34.23 16.26 23.53
CA LYS A 771 32.91 16.14 24.17
C LYS A 771 31.96 15.17 23.48
N GLY A 772 32.30 14.63 22.31
CA GLY A 772 31.44 13.72 21.54
C GLY A 772 30.08 14.33 21.23
N GLY A 773 30.04 15.57 20.73
CA GLY A 773 28.78 16.27 20.52
C GLY A 773 28.86 17.57 19.74
N TYR A 774 27.72 18.00 19.20
CA TYR A 774 27.58 19.24 18.45
C TYR A 774 27.46 20.48 19.35
N LYS A 775 28.31 21.46 19.07
CA LYS A 775 28.46 22.70 19.84
C LYS A 775 28.03 23.92 19.03
N VAL A 776 27.20 24.78 19.62
CA VAL A 776 26.76 26.04 19.00
C VAL A 776 27.94 27.01 18.90
N TYR A 777 28.45 27.26 17.70
CA TYR A 777 29.57 28.19 17.49
C TYR A 777 29.13 29.57 16.95
N LYS A 778 27.95 29.65 16.33
CA LYS A 778 27.45 30.86 15.65
C LYS A 778 25.93 30.83 15.56
N ILE A 779 25.28 32.00 15.69
CA ILE A 779 23.82 32.15 15.57
C ILE A 779 23.53 33.35 14.64
N LYS A 780 22.68 33.15 13.63
CA LYS A 780 22.14 34.21 12.77
C LYS A 780 20.66 34.42 13.13
N ALA A 781 20.28 35.67 13.36
CA ALA A 781 18.88 36.06 13.52
C ALA A 781 18.20 36.18 12.15
N PRO A 782 16.86 36.02 12.05
CA PRO A 782 16.11 36.28 10.83
C PRO A 782 16.24 37.76 10.44
N ASP A 783 17.11 38.05 9.47
CA ASP A 783 17.50 39.39 9.05
C ASP A 783 17.00 39.77 7.64
N GLY A 784 16.28 38.85 6.98
CA GLY A 784 15.76 39.02 5.63
C GLY A 784 16.74 38.66 4.51
N ASN A 785 17.98 38.24 4.81
CA ASN A 785 19.00 37.88 3.83
C ASN A 785 19.25 36.37 3.80
N ASP A 786 19.44 35.78 2.61
CA ASP A 786 20.04 34.45 2.49
C ASP A 786 21.51 34.50 2.95
N GLY A 787 22.21 33.38 2.80
CA GLY A 787 23.66 33.34 2.94
C GLY A 787 24.05 32.78 4.29
N GLY A 788 24.76 31.67 4.18
CA GLY A 788 25.25 30.86 5.27
C GLY A 788 25.95 29.65 4.65
N VAL A 789 27.27 29.75 4.53
CA VAL A 789 28.10 28.59 4.18
C VAL A 789 28.02 27.57 5.31
N ILE A 790 27.89 26.30 4.97
CA ILE A 790 28.12 25.17 5.88
C ILE A 790 29.50 24.57 5.51
N GLU A 791 30.40 24.46 6.48
CA GLU A 791 31.68 23.77 6.29
C GLU A 791 31.46 22.24 6.38
N ALA A 792 32.31 21.43 5.75
CA ALA A 792 32.15 19.98 5.81
C ALA A 792 32.20 19.48 7.28
N GLY A 793 31.16 18.77 7.72
CA GLY A 793 30.98 18.33 9.13
C GLY A 793 30.26 19.34 10.04
N ASP A 794 29.94 20.55 9.58
CA ASP A 794 29.01 21.43 10.28
C ASP A 794 27.54 21.04 10.04
N VAL A 795 26.69 21.42 10.99
CA VAL A 795 25.23 21.26 10.95
C VAL A 795 24.56 22.60 11.24
N VAL A 796 23.42 22.89 10.62
CA VAL A 796 22.67 24.14 10.87
C VAL A 796 21.21 23.84 11.20
N LEU A 797 20.77 24.26 12.39
CA LEU A 797 19.36 24.21 12.78
C LEU A 797 18.67 25.48 12.29
N GLY A 798 17.76 25.35 11.31
CA GLY A 798 16.97 26.45 10.75
C GLY A 798 15.53 26.41 11.25
N VAL A 799 15.14 27.38 12.10
CA VAL A 799 13.80 27.43 12.72
C VAL A 799 13.02 28.65 12.24
N HIS A 800 11.88 28.44 11.56
CA HIS A 800 11.07 29.53 10.99
C HIS A 800 10.58 30.52 12.07
N ASN A 801 10.65 31.82 11.79
CA ASN A 801 10.13 32.87 12.66
C ASN A 801 8.61 32.99 12.48
N ALA A 802 7.82 32.89 13.55
CA ALA A 802 6.37 32.70 13.44
C ALA A 802 5.60 33.91 12.86
N GLU A 803 4.62 33.66 11.99
CA GLU A 803 3.61 34.66 11.60
C GLU A 803 2.37 34.57 12.48
N ALA A 804 1.93 35.71 13.03
CA ALA A 804 0.95 35.75 14.11
C ALA A 804 -0.52 35.72 13.64
N VAL A 805 -0.97 34.63 13.01
CA VAL A 805 -2.36 34.11 13.07
C VAL A 805 -2.35 32.60 12.77
N GLY A 806 -2.87 31.79 13.70
CA GLY A 806 -3.36 30.43 13.41
C GLY A 806 -2.40 29.24 13.60
N ASP A 807 -1.14 29.50 13.98
CA ASP A 807 -0.05 28.53 14.25
C ASP A 807 -0.51 27.10 14.67
N PRO A 808 -0.61 26.14 13.72
CA PRO A 808 -1.10 24.79 14.01
C PRO A 808 0.01 23.80 14.39
N ASP A 809 1.27 24.14 14.09
CA ASP A 809 2.40 23.20 14.17
C ASP A 809 3.31 23.40 15.40
N GLY A 810 3.08 24.47 16.17
CA GLY A 810 3.91 24.86 17.32
C GLY A 810 5.09 25.76 16.96
N SER A 811 5.04 26.44 15.81
CA SER A 811 6.15 27.23 15.28
C SER A 811 6.55 28.41 16.17
N THR A 812 5.59 29.01 16.88
CA THR A 812 5.85 30.04 17.89
C THR A 812 6.67 29.48 19.05
N ALA A 813 6.36 28.26 19.51
CA ALA A 813 7.08 27.59 20.58
C ALA A 813 8.51 27.21 20.15
N ASN A 814 8.66 26.61 18.96
CA ASN A 814 9.97 26.30 18.37
C ASN A 814 10.83 27.58 18.21
N SER A 815 10.27 28.64 17.63
CA SER A 815 10.97 29.93 17.46
C SER A 815 11.31 30.61 18.80
N GLN A 816 10.47 30.42 19.83
CA GLN A 816 10.74 30.93 21.18
C GLN A 816 11.83 30.11 21.88
N TYR A 817 11.82 28.77 21.79
CA TYR A 817 12.84 27.92 22.37
C TYR A 817 14.21 28.12 21.69
N ALA A 818 14.24 28.14 20.34
CA ALA A 818 15.43 28.46 19.56
C ALA A 818 15.97 29.89 19.85
N SER A 819 15.16 30.76 20.46
CA SER A 819 15.64 32.07 20.93
C SER A 819 16.57 32.02 22.14
N THR A 820 16.58 30.92 22.89
CA THR A 820 17.34 30.75 24.15
C THR A 820 18.80 30.32 23.95
N ALA A 821 19.12 29.79 22.77
CA ALA A 821 20.45 29.26 22.42
C ALA A 821 21.56 30.31 22.51
N LYS A 822 22.74 29.90 22.99
CA LYS A 822 23.95 30.73 23.14
C LYS A 822 25.13 30.06 22.46
N VAL A 823 26.07 30.87 21.99
CA VAL A 823 27.37 30.38 21.52
C VAL A 823 28.11 29.76 22.72
N GLY A 824 28.51 28.49 22.59
CA GLY A 824 29.11 27.68 23.64
C GLY A 824 28.16 26.69 24.34
N ASP A 825 26.85 26.76 24.08
CA ASP A 825 25.90 25.69 24.45
C ASP A 825 26.15 24.46 23.54
N TYR A 826 25.76 23.27 24.00
CA TYR A 826 25.73 22.03 23.21
C TYR A 826 24.28 21.66 22.88
N VAL A 827 24.09 20.84 21.84
CA VAL A 827 22.77 20.37 21.39
C VAL A 827 22.63 18.89 21.68
N GLU A 828 21.61 18.53 22.44
CA GLU A 828 21.11 17.16 22.52
C GLU A 828 20.04 16.95 21.46
N PHE A 829 20.17 15.84 20.73
CA PHE A 829 19.24 15.37 19.72
C PHE A 829 18.51 14.13 20.24
N HIS A 830 17.19 14.26 20.40
CA HIS A 830 16.32 13.25 20.98
C HIS A 830 15.43 12.68 19.86
N GLY A 831 15.58 11.40 19.54
CA GLY A 831 14.86 10.74 18.44
C GLY A 831 15.28 11.24 17.05
N ILE A 832 16.49 11.77 16.90
CA ILE A 832 17.02 12.33 15.64
C ILE A 832 18.41 11.76 15.38
N SER A 833 18.62 11.26 14.16
CA SER A 833 19.92 10.85 13.63
C SER A 833 20.34 11.80 12.51
N ILE A 834 21.49 12.46 12.71
CA ILE A 834 22.14 13.37 11.77
C ILE A 834 22.85 12.57 10.66
N SER A 835 23.47 11.44 11.01
CA SER A 835 24.17 10.53 10.10
C SER A 835 23.21 9.83 9.14
N GLY A 836 22.22 9.11 9.69
CA GLY A 836 21.14 8.44 8.95
C GLY A 836 20.06 9.39 8.43
N LYS A 837 20.16 10.70 8.70
CA LYS A 837 19.18 11.75 8.31
C LYS A 837 17.73 11.40 8.70
N ASN A 838 17.57 10.70 9.82
CA ASN A 838 16.33 10.09 10.28
C ASN A 838 15.71 10.89 11.44
N ILE A 839 14.38 10.92 11.51
CA ILE A 839 13.60 11.57 12.58
C ILE A 839 12.50 10.59 13.01
N LEU A 840 12.60 10.12 14.25
CA LEU A 840 11.60 9.26 14.87
C LEU A 840 10.40 10.11 15.35
N PRO A 841 9.22 9.51 15.60
CA PRO A 841 8.02 10.22 16.06
C PRO A 841 8.27 11.23 17.17
N GLY A 842 7.94 12.50 16.94
CA GLY A 842 8.20 13.57 17.90
C GLY A 842 9.67 13.93 18.10
N GLY A 843 10.59 13.59 17.20
CA GLY A 843 12.01 13.96 17.31
C GLY A 843 12.22 15.46 17.57
N TYR A 844 13.09 15.78 18.51
CA TYR A 844 13.32 17.16 18.99
C TYR A 844 14.77 17.39 19.41
N PHE A 845 15.17 18.66 19.54
CA PHE A 845 16.48 19.03 20.11
C PHE A 845 16.36 19.95 21.32
N ALA A 846 17.36 19.88 22.21
CA ALA A 846 17.47 20.69 23.42
C ALA A 846 18.87 21.31 23.56
N PHE A 847 18.95 22.53 24.11
CA PHE A 847 20.21 23.21 24.41
C PHE A 847 20.64 22.95 25.86
N LYS A 848 21.90 22.53 26.05
CA LYS A 848 22.51 22.26 27.37
C LYS A 848 23.80 23.06 27.55
N SER A 849 24.23 23.25 28.80
CA SER A 849 25.59 23.73 29.07
C SER A 849 26.62 22.62 28.87
N ALA A 850 27.90 22.98 28.77
CA ALA A 850 29.01 22.03 28.67
C ALA A 850 29.11 21.00 29.82
N ASN A 851 28.42 21.25 30.94
CA ASN A 851 28.37 20.38 32.12
C ASN A 851 27.09 19.52 32.19
N ASP A 852 26.03 19.92 31.48
CA ASP A 852 24.69 19.32 31.56
C ASP A 852 24.31 18.57 30.25
N PHE A 853 25.27 18.43 29.34
CA PHE A 853 25.15 17.75 28.05
C PHE A 853 25.51 16.26 28.21
N ASP A 854 24.59 15.39 27.79
CA ASP A 854 24.80 13.94 27.70
C ASP A 854 25.14 13.53 26.25
N SER A 855 26.31 12.94 26.05
CA SER A 855 26.82 12.56 24.72
C SER A 855 26.05 11.42 24.06
N LYS A 856 25.20 10.68 24.79
CA LYS A 856 24.29 9.69 24.15
C LYS A 856 23.25 10.35 23.24
N TYR A 857 22.99 11.65 23.43
CA TYR A 857 22.15 12.48 22.57
C TYR A 857 22.98 13.33 21.60
N SER A 858 24.17 12.88 21.20
CA SER A 858 25.04 13.64 20.27
C SER A 858 24.40 13.92 18.90
N GLY A 859 23.39 13.12 18.51
CA GLY A 859 22.72 13.18 17.20
C GLY A 859 23.48 12.46 16.09
N VAL A 860 24.75 12.12 16.29
CA VAL A 860 25.37 11.06 15.48
C VAL A 860 24.80 9.74 15.98
N GLU A 861 24.44 8.80 15.09
CA GLU A 861 24.33 7.41 15.49
C GLU A 861 25.71 6.97 15.97
N GLY A 862 25.89 6.84 17.29
CA GLY A 862 27.01 6.07 17.77
C GLY A 862 26.84 4.61 17.39
N GLU A 863 27.85 3.81 17.66
CA GLU A 863 27.69 2.38 17.91
C GLU A 863 26.77 2.25 19.15
N THR A 864 25.46 2.30 18.87
CA THR A 864 24.36 2.50 19.83
C THR A 864 23.13 1.64 19.48
N GLU A 865 23.36 0.46 18.91
CA GLU A 865 22.99 -0.73 19.70
C GLU A 865 23.61 -0.53 21.09
N PRO A 866 22.85 -0.61 22.20
CA PRO A 866 23.50 -0.65 23.50
C PRO A 866 24.35 -1.92 23.53
N ASP A 867 25.68 -1.81 23.52
CA ASP A 867 26.56 -2.98 23.66
C ASP A 867 26.09 -3.76 24.89
N PRO A 868 25.55 -4.99 24.73
CA PRO A 868 24.98 -5.72 25.86
C PRO A 868 26.07 -5.99 26.89
N ASP A 869 25.99 -5.26 28.01
CA ASP A 869 27.07 -4.94 28.99
C ASP A 869 28.41 -5.61 28.68
N PRO A 870 29.45 -4.86 28.23
CA PRO A 870 30.62 -5.37 27.52
C PRO A 870 31.13 -6.65 28.17
N ILE A 871 30.98 -7.77 27.45
CA ILE A 871 31.04 -9.10 28.06
C ILE A 871 32.43 -9.30 28.68
N GLN A 872 32.44 -9.65 29.97
CA GLN A 872 33.64 -9.97 30.73
C GLN A 872 33.57 -11.45 31.16
N PRO A 873 34.10 -12.38 30.36
CA PRO A 873 34.16 -13.78 30.76
C PRO A 873 35.08 -13.96 31.96
N ASP A 874 34.71 -14.87 32.87
CA ASP A 874 35.60 -15.34 33.92
C ASP A 874 36.64 -16.30 33.32
N TYR A 875 37.73 -15.73 32.80
CA TYR A 875 38.88 -16.47 32.29
C TYR A 875 39.74 -17.11 33.39
N SER A 876 39.36 -17.08 34.69
CA SER A 876 40.16 -17.69 35.76
C SER A 876 40.26 -19.21 35.72
N THR A 877 39.51 -19.86 34.82
CA THR A 877 39.65 -21.29 34.48
C THR A 877 40.17 -21.53 33.05
N LEU A 878 40.50 -20.49 32.29
CA LEU A 878 41.03 -20.62 30.93
C LEU A 878 42.32 -21.45 30.96
N TRP A 879 42.49 -22.39 30.04
CA TRP A 879 43.69 -23.23 30.00
C TRP A 879 44.93 -22.49 29.46
N ASP A 880 46.12 -22.93 29.86
CA ASP A 880 47.42 -22.33 29.49
C ASP A 880 47.72 -22.35 27.97
N GLU A 881 46.93 -23.07 27.16
CA GLU A 881 47.02 -23.08 25.69
C GLU A 881 46.28 -21.88 25.02
N PHE A 882 45.68 -20.97 25.79
CA PHE A 882 44.89 -19.82 25.33
C PHE A 882 45.35 -18.51 25.99
N ASP A 883 44.97 -17.37 25.40
CA ASP A 883 45.25 -16.02 25.93
C ASP A 883 43.94 -15.21 25.96
N GLU A 884 43.72 -14.42 27.02
CA GLU A 884 42.48 -13.65 27.23
C GLU A 884 42.34 -12.46 26.28
N ASP A 885 43.45 -11.93 25.73
CA ASP A 885 43.45 -10.80 24.79
C ASP A 885 43.31 -11.21 23.29
N ASP A 886 43.58 -12.46 22.91
CA ASP A 886 43.68 -12.93 21.51
C ASP A 886 42.44 -13.70 20.99
N PHE A 887 41.26 -13.44 21.56
CA PHE A 887 39.98 -14.05 21.15
C PHE A 887 39.40 -13.40 19.87
N PHE A 888 39.17 -14.19 18.81
CA PHE A 888 38.60 -13.70 17.55
C PHE A 888 37.07 -13.56 17.61
N GLU A 889 36.52 -12.41 17.22
CA GLU A 889 35.07 -12.16 17.21
C GLU A 889 34.37 -12.61 15.92
N VAL A 890 33.33 -13.43 16.08
CA VAL A 890 32.36 -13.78 15.05
C VAL A 890 31.04 -13.07 15.34
N ASN A 891 30.68 -12.14 14.48
CA ASN A 891 29.43 -11.38 14.51
C ASN A 891 28.78 -11.34 13.12
N SER A 892 27.75 -10.52 12.93
CA SER A 892 27.00 -10.40 11.66
C SER A 892 27.79 -9.82 10.48
N ALA A 893 28.99 -9.28 10.70
CA ALA A 893 29.90 -8.79 9.65
C ALA A 893 31.06 -9.75 9.34
N THR A 894 31.46 -10.62 10.28
CA THR A 894 32.55 -11.59 10.10
C THR A 894 32.08 -13.03 9.89
N GLY A 895 30.89 -13.40 10.35
CA GLY A 895 30.30 -14.72 10.20
C GLY A 895 29.15 -14.80 9.18
N ILE A 896 28.66 -16.03 8.96
CA ILE A 896 27.63 -16.38 7.99
C ILE A 896 26.42 -16.95 8.72
N PHE A 897 25.22 -16.39 8.53
CA PHE A 897 23.97 -16.96 9.05
C PHE A 897 23.42 -18.06 8.11
N GLN A 898 22.79 -19.09 8.68
CA GLN A 898 22.21 -20.16 7.87
C GLN A 898 20.80 -19.82 7.33
N ASN A 899 20.04 -18.95 8.00
CA ASN A 899 18.68 -18.57 7.60
C ASN A 899 18.45 -17.04 7.48
N ASN A 900 19.49 -16.22 7.67
CA ASN A 900 19.44 -14.75 7.71
C ASN A 900 18.41 -14.20 8.73
N LYS A 901 18.34 -14.78 9.94
CA LYS A 901 17.38 -14.35 10.98
C LYS A 901 17.99 -13.69 12.22
N GLY A 902 19.25 -13.95 12.51
CA GLY A 902 19.97 -13.27 13.60
C GLY A 902 20.63 -11.98 13.10
N ILE A 903 20.50 -10.90 13.87
CA ILE A 903 21.38 -9.72 13.77
C ILE A 903 22.27 -9.55 15.03
N ASN A 904 21.84 -10.10 16.17
CA ASN A 904 22.46 -9.86 17.49
C ASN A 904 23.23 -11.07 18.05
N THR A 905 23.21 -12.23 17.37
CA THR A 905 24.05 -13.38 17.74
C THR A 905 25.53 -13.04 17.51
N ARG A 906 26.35 -13.15 18.56
CA ARG A 906 27.82 -12.96 18.51
C ARG A 906 28.52 -14.02 19.38
N PHE A 907 29.70 -14.45 18.97
CA PHE A 907 30.57 -15.31 19.78
C PHE A 907 32.04 -15.01 19.51
N TRP A 908 32.89 -15.26 20.50
CA TRP A 908 34.35 -15.18 20.36
C TRP A 908 34.93 -16.58 20.41
N PHE A 909 36.04 -16.84 19.72
CA PHE A 909 36.75 -18.10 19.84
C PHE A 909 38.26 -17.99 19.67
N GLN A 910 38.97 -18.99 20.18
CA GLN A 910 40.39 -19.22 19.95
C GLN A 910 40.62 -20.72 19.73
N SER A 911 41.66 -21.10 18.97
CA SER A 911 42.06 -22.49 18.78
C SER A 911 43.57 -22.65 18.81
N ALA A 912 44.04 -23.70 19.48
CA ALA A 912 45.46 -24.09 19.57
C ALA A 912 45.59 -25.60 19.30
N ASN A 913 46.79 -26.12 19.06
CA ASN A 913 46.99 -27.55 18.84
C ASN A 913 48.38 -28.06 19.25
N ASP A 914 48.46 -29.37 19.56
CA ASP A 914 49.70 -30.09 19.87
C ASP A 914 49.79 -31.41 19.08
N ASP A 915 50.84 -32.22 19.29
CA ASP A 915 51.08 -33.54 18.67
C ASP A 915 49.90 -34.55 18.77
N ASN A 916 48.92 -34.33 19.65
CA ASN A 916 47.86 -35.28 19.99
C ASN A 916 46.43 -34.69 19.97
N TYR A 917 46.27 -33.39 20.24
CA TYR A 917 44.98 -32.72 20.40
C TYR A 917 44.88 -31.41 19.62
N ILE A 918 43.67 -31.10 19.15
CA ILE A 918 43.24 -29.74 18.87
C ILE A 918 42.39 -29.21 20.04
N TYR A 919 42.64 -27.95 20.42
CA TYR A 919 42.06 -27.23 21.53
C TYR A 919 41.16 -26.11 20.98
N PHE A 920 40.02 -25.89 21.61
CA PHE A 920 39.11 -24.78 21.31
C PHE A 920 38.65 -24.12 22.61
N ALA A 921 38.63 -22.78 22.63
CA ALA A 921 37.90 -21.99 23.60
C ALA A 921 36.86 -21.13 22.86
N VAL A 922 35.63 -21.08 23.38
CA VAL A 922 34.50 -20.45 22.72
C VAL A 922 33.65 -19.72 23.76
N VAL A 923 33.41 -18.43 23.56
CA VAL A 923 32.52 -17.60 24.37
C VAL A 923 31.30 -17.24 23.53
N SER A 924 30.16 -17.89 23.79
CA SER A 924 28.87 -17.40 23.29
C SER A 924 28.46 -16.17 24.08
N ALA A 925 27.95 -15.13 23.41
CA ALA A 925 27.12 -14.15 24.09
C ALA A 925 25.79 -14.78 24.54
N GLY A 926 25.17 -14.18 25.56
CA GLY A 926 23.96 -14.68 26.21
C GLY A 926 24.25 -15.79 27.23
N ALA A 927 23.41 -15.89 28.26
CA ALA A 927 23.38 -17.09 29.09
C ALA A 927 22.90 -18.28 28.25
N PRO A 928 23.46 -19.49 28.44
CA PRO A 928 23.10 -20.63 27.61
C PRO A 928 21.70 -21.15 27.98
N VAL A 929 20.86 -21.33 26.97
CA VAL A 929 19.47 -21.79 27.13
C VAL A 929 19.37 -23.28 26.83
N GLY A 930 18.76 -24.05 27.72
CA GLY A 930 18.57 -25.49 27.52
C GLY A 930 17.88 -26.16 28.70
N THR A 931 17.25 -27.31 28.45
CA THR A 931 16.68 -28.18 29.47
C THR A 931 16.87 -29.65 29.08
N ALA A 932 16.82 -30.58 30.02
CA ALA A 932 17.05 -32.01 29.77
C ALA A 932 16.04 -32.69 28.78
N GLU A 933 15.04 -31.96 28.28
CA GLU A 933 14.12 -32.40 27.22
C GLU A 933 14.31 -31.60 25.90
N GLU A 934 15.05 -30.49 25.92
CA GLU A 934 15.27 -29.55 24.82
C GLU A 934 16.72 -29.01 24.78
N TYR A 935 17.61 -29.78 24.17
CA TYR A 935 19.00 -29.41 23.85
C TYR A 935 19.49 -30.07 22.55
N GLY A 936 20.51 -29.48 21.92
CA GLY A 936 21.22 -30.01 20.75
C GLY A 936 20.45 -29.94 19.43
N ASN A 937 21.19 -30.01 18.31
CA ASN A 937 20.64 -30.12 16.94
C ASN A 937 19.49 -29.12 16.63
N GLY A 938 19.72 -27.83 16.87
CA GLY A 938 18.73 -26.77 16.63
C GLY A 938 17.75 -26.52 17.79
N LYS A 939 18.07 -26.99 19.00
CA LYS A 939 17.39 -26.65 20.25
C LYS A 939 18.40 -26.23 21.31
N GLY A 940 18.11 -25.14 22.01
CA GLY A 940 19.00 -24.59 23.03
C GLY A 940 20.35 -24.11 22.47
N THR A 941 21.15 -23.49 23.32
CA THR A 941 22.48 -23.00 22.94
C THR A 941 23.39 -24.19 22.68
N THR A 942 23.91 -24.29 21.45
CA THR A 942 24.77 -25.38 21.00
C THR A 942 25.96 -24.83 20.24
N ILE A 943 27.18 -25.12 20.73
CA ILE A 943 28.41 -24.92 19.97
C ILE A 943 28.63 -26.18 19.13
N ARG A 944 28.92 -26.01 17.83
CA ARG A 944 29.28 -27.11 16.93
C ARG A 944 30.56 -26.76 16.19
N VAL A 945 31.49 -27.71 16.13
CA VAL A 945 32.63 -27.64 15.21
C VAL A 945 32.49 -28.73 14.15
N TRP A 946 32.56 -28.32 12.89
CA TRP A 946 32.55 -29.18 11.71
C TRP A 946 33.97 -29.36 11.19
N PHE A 947 34.33 -30.56 10.77
CA PHE A 947 35.68 -30.90 10.30
C PHE A 947 35.64 -31.51 8.90
N ARG A 948 36.66 -31.21 8.08
CA ARG A 948 37.00 -31.94 6.86
C ARG A 948 38.41 -32.52 7.03
N THR A 949 38.45 -33.73 7.57
CA THR A 949 39.66 -34.55 7.79
C THR A 949 39.98 -35.47 6.60
N ASN A 950 39.38 -35.23 5.43
CA ASN A 950 39.66 -35.98 4.22
C ASN A 950 39.55 -35.06 2.99
N ASN A 951 40.62 -34.98 2.20
CA ASN A 951 40.70 -34.12 1.03
C ASN A 951 39.77 -34.52 -0.12
N GLU A 952 39.41 -35.81 -0.24
CA GLU A 952 38.42 -36.28 -1.22
C GLU A 952 36.97 -35.93 -0.82
N ALA A 953 36.74 -35.41 0.39
CA ALA A 953 35.42 -34.94 0.81
C ALA A 953 35.11 -33.55 0.24
N THR A 954 33.90 -33.40 -0.33
CA THR A 954 33.34 -32.12 -0.82
C THR A 954 32.38 -31.47 0.19
N LEU A 955 32.24 -32.09 1.36
CA LEU A 955 31.54 -31.58 2.54
C LEU A 955 32.23 -32.08 3.82
N TYR A 956 31.65 -31.78 4.98
CA TYR A 956 32.19 -32.23 6.27
C TYR A 956 32.34 -33.77 6.37
N THR A 957 33.42 -34.22 7.02
CA THR A 957 33.65 -35.62 7.41
C THR A 957 33.12 -35.91 8.81
N HIS A 958 33.31 -34.97 9.74
CA HIS A 958 32.92 -35.11 11.15
C HIS A 958 32.27 -33.83 11.69
N PHE A 959 31.50 -33.95 12.77
CA PHE A 959 31.17 -32.82 13.63
C PHE A 959 31.10 -33.23 15.11
N ILE A 960 31.35 -32.25 15.99
CA ILE A 960 31.20 -32.35 17.44
C ILE A 960 30.22 -31.26 17.88
N ASP A 961 29.13 -31.65 18.56
CA ASP A 961 28.23 -30.75 19.29
C ASP A 961 28.62 -30.72 20.76
N ILE A 962 28.60 -29.52 21.34
CA ILE A 962 28.58 -29.27 22.78
C ILE A 962 27.35 -28.40 23.06
N ALA A 963 26.34 -28.99 23.69
CA ALA A 963 25.04 -28.36 23.94
C ALA A 963 24.78 -28.19 25.44
N TYR A 964 24.11 -27.11 25.82
CA TYR A 964 23.69 -26.90 27.20
C TYR A 964 22.36 -27.62 27.48
N ASP A 965 22.31 -28.44 28.54
CA ASP A 965 21.13 -29.25 28.92
C ASP A 965 20.45 -28.79 30.23
N GLY A 966 21.00 -27.77 30.90
CA GLY A 966 20.50 -27.23 32.15
C GLY A 966 21.02 -27.89 33.44
N ASP A 967 21.82 -28.97 33.40
CA ASP A 967 22.46 -29.59 34.59
C ASP A 967 23.94 -29.18 34.75
N GLY A 968 24.33 -28.08 34.09
CA GLY A 968 25.66 -27.45 34.16
C GLY A 968 26.76 -28.18 33.37
N SER A 969 26.74 -29.51 33.33
CA SER A 969 27.69 -30.32 32.53
C SER A 969 27.20 -30.40 31.08
N PRO A 970 27.96 -29.96 30.06
CA PRO A 970 27.47 -29.98 28.68
C PRO A 970 27.16 -31.38 28.15
N TYR A 971 26.09 -31.50 27.38
CA TYR A 971 25.84 -32.66 26.55
C TYR A 971 26.77 -32.66 25.32
N ILE A 972 27.32 -33.82 24.98
CA ILE A 972 28.26 -34.00 23.87
C ILE A 972 27.68 -34.99 22.85
N LEU A 973 27.73 -34.63 21.57
CA LEU A 973 27.35 -35.51 20.46
C LEU A 973 28.36 -35.40 19.32
N ALA A 974 29.06 -36.49 19.02
CA ALA A 974 29.97 -36.58 17.88
C ALA A 974 29.38 -37.45 16.77
N LYS A 975 29.52 -37.01 15.50
CA LYS A 975 29.12 -37.82 14.34
C LYS A 975 30.13 -37.81 13.21
N LYS A 976 30.20 -38.93 12.51
CA LYS A 976 30.88 -39.14 11.24
C LYS A 976 29.89 -39.19 10.09
N ASN A 977 30.14 -38.49 9.01
CA ASN A 977 29.34 -38.55 7.78
C ASN A 977 29.57 -39.87 7.04
N GLY A 978 28.52 -40.47 6.48
CA GLY A 978 28.59 -41.74 5.76
C GLY A 978 29.03 -41.62 4.29
N SER A 979 29.17 -40.40 3.77
CA SER A 979 29.54 -40.10 2.38
C SER A 979 30.50 -38.92 2.28
N LEU A 980 31.42 -38.97 1.31
CA LEU A 980 32.35 -37.88 0.98
C LEU A 980 31.72 -36.80 0.05
N THR A 981 30.48 -37.02 -0.42
CA THR A 981 29.83 -36.16 -1.44
C THR A 981 28.36 -35.84 -1.18
N GLU A 982 27.76 -36.37 -0.11
CA GLU A 982 26.40 -36.07 0.34
C GLU A 982 26.36 -36.01 1.87
N ASN A 983 25.50 -35.19 2.47
CA ASN A 983 25.15 -35.34 3.89
C ASN A 983 24.20 -36.54 3.99
N LYS A 984 24.73 -37.71 4.35
CA LYS A 984 23.97 -38.96 4.30
C LYS A 984 24.55 -40.05 5.20
N ASP A 985 23.66 -40.86 5.76
CA ASP A 985 23.99 -42.05 6.57
C ASP A 985 24.95 -41.76 7.74
N ALA A 986 24.92 -40.53 8.29
CA ALA A 986 25.83 -40.10 9.34
C ALA A 986 25.60 -40.87 10.66
N VAL A 987 26.68 -41.39 11.24
CA VAL A 987 26.69 -42.26 12.43
C VAL A 987 27.30 -41.56 13.64
N GLU A 988 26.81 -41.92 14.82
CA GLU A 988 27.37 -41.46 16.11
C GLU A 988 28.69 -42.19 16.42
N ILE A 989 29.67 -41.47 16.94
CA ILE A 989 31.03 -41.95 17.21
C ILE A 989 31.46 -41.69 18.66
N ALA A 990 32.43 -42.46 19.16
CA ALA A 990 32.84 -42.41 20.55
C ALA A 990 33.89 -41.33 20.81
N THR A 991 33.55 -40.34 21.63
CA THR A 991 34.38 -39.20 22.06
C THR A 991 35.46 -39.58 23.09
N THR A 992 36.16 -40.69 22.87
CA THR A 992 37.12 -41.24 23.85
C THR A 992 38.33 -40.33 23.98
N GLY A 993 38.49 -39.67 25.12
CA GLY A 993 39.60 -38.75 25.40
C GLY A 993 39.29 -37.27 25.15
N LEU A 994 38.10 -36.94 24.62
CA LEU A 994 37.60 -35.57 24.61
C LEU A 994 37.37 -35.10 26.05
N VAL A 995 37.93 -33.94 26.40
CA VAL A 995 37.69 -33.24 27.66
C VAL A 995 36.98 -31.92 27.35
N VAL A 996 35.89 -31.63 28.05
CA VAL A 996 35.12 -30.38 27.94
C VAL A 996 34.96 -29.79 29.33
N GLU A 997 35.22 -28.49 29.46
CA GLU A 997 34.95 -27.68 30.64
C GLU A 997 34.16 -26.43 30.22
N ASN A 998 33.40 -25.83 31.14
CA ASN A 998 32.60 -24.65 30.85
C ASN A 998 32.49 -23.70 32.05
N VAL A 999 32.18 -22.44 31.76
CA VAL A 999 31.72 -21.45 32.75
C VAL A 999 30.44 -20.82 32.22
N VAL A 1000 29.38 -20.91 33.03
CA VAL A 1000 28.09 -20.25 32.77
C VAL A 1000 28.11 -18.90 33.50
N GLY A 1001 28.20 -17.82 32.73
CA GLY A 1001 28.13 -16.46 33.25
C GLY A 1001 26.69 -15.95 33.38
N GLU A 1002 26.55 -14.69 33.79
CA GLU A 1002 25.25 -14.00 33.82
C GLU A 1002 24.76 -13.68 32.39
N ASN A 1003 25.67 -13.26 31.50
CA ASN A 1003 25.39 -12.85 30.12
C ASN A 1003 26.27 -13.59 29.05
N TYR A 1004 26.94 -14.69 29.41
CA TYR A 1004 27.82 -15.43 28.49
C TYR A 1004 27.88 -16.94 28.79
N TRP A 1005 28.35 -17.72 27.81
CA TRP A 1005 28.75 -19.12 27.99
C TRP A 1005 30.16 -19.36 27.45
N LEU A 1006 31.13 -19.54 28.34
CA LEU A 1006 32.48 -20.00 27.98
C LEU A 1006 32.49 -21.53 27.98
N VAL A 1007 32.99 -22.12 26.89
CA VAL A 1007 33.27 -23.56 26.76
C VAL A 1007 34.68 -23.72 26.24
N GLN A 1008 35.47 -24.54 26.91
CA GLN A 1008 36.80 -24.95 26.45
C GLN A 1008 36.88 -26.46 26.33
N PHE A 1009 37.48 -26.97 25.27
CA PHE A 1009 37.60 -28.41 25.06
C PHE A 1009 38.83 -28.78 24.25
N LYS A 1010 39.32 -30.01 24.48
CA LYS A 1010 40.38 -30.61 23.67
C LYS A 1010 40.00 -31.97 23.13
N LEU A 1011 40.21 -32.12 21.83
CA LEU A 1011 39.73 -33.19 20.99
C LEU A 1011 40.94 -33.97 20.44
N PRO A 1012 41.12 -35.25 20.79
CA PRO A 1012 42.16 -36.07 20.19
C PRO A 1012 41.91 -36.22 18.68
N TYR A 1013 42.95 -36.14 17.85
CA TYR A 1013 42.82 -36.31 16.39
C TYR A 1013 42.18 -37.66 16.00
N ASP A 1014 42.45 -38.72 16.79
CA ASP A 1014 41.81 -40.04 16.71
C ASP A 1014 40.26 -39.99 16.66
N VAL A 1015 39.63 -39.01 17.31
CA VAL A 1015 38.16 -38.89 17.38
C VAL A 1015 37.56 -38.38 16.06
N ILE A 1016 38.33 -37.66 15.25
CA ILE A 1016 37.94 -37.14 13.93
C ILE A 1016 38.69 -37.81 12.77
N GLU A 1017 39.41 -38.90 13.06
CA GLU A 1017 40.23 -39.66 12.09
C GLU A 1017 41.08 -38.73 11.20
N ALA A 1018 41.77 -37.75 11.81
CA ALA A 1018 42.69 -36.87 11.08
C ALA A 1018 44.08 -37.55 10.99
N GLU A 1019 44.44 -37.99 9.79
CA GLU A 1019 45.77 -38.58 9.48
C GLU A 1019 46.74 -37.57 8.82
N ASP A 1020 46.20 -36.50 8.21
CA ASP A 1020 46.88 -35.36 7.59
C ASP A 1020 46.19 -34.06 8.07
N ASP A 1021 46.72 -32.90 7.68
CA ASP A 1021 46.14 -31.56 7.92
C ASP A 1021 44.62 -31.49 7.65
N PHE A 1022 43.90 -30.64 8.37
CA PHE A 1022 42.45 -30.50 8.20
C PHE A 1022 41.92 -29.07 8.27
N GLY A 1023 40.75 -28.86 7.67
CA GLY A 1023 39.97 -27.62 7.79
C GLY A 1023 38.81 -27.80 8.77
N TYR A 1024 38.39 -26.72 9.42
CA TYR A 1024 37.22 -26.72 10.31
C TYR A 1024 36.37 -25.44 10.16
N TYR A 1025 35.09 -25.55 10.53
CA TYR A 1025 34.17 -24.43 10.71
C TYR A 1025 33.64 -24.47 12.14
N ILE A 1026 33.57 -23.31 12.80
CA ILE A 1026 32.94 -23.17 14.12
C ILE A 1026 31.56 -22.53 13.97
N GLN A 1027 30.59 -23.03 14.73
CA GLN A 1027 29.19 -22.63 14.66
C GLN A 1027 28.63 -22.46 16.07
N VAL A 1028 27.87 -21.40 16.31
CA VAL A 1028 27.03 -21.27 17.50
C VAL A 1028 25.57 -21.20 17.07
N TRP A 1029 24.76 -22.11 17.60
CA TRP A 1029 23.31 -22.06 17.51
C TRP A 1029 22.75 -21.24 18.68
N ASP A 1030 21.95 -20.24 18.35
CA ASP A 1030 21.31 -19.32 19.28
C ASP A 1030 19.84 -19.70 19.46
N ALA A 1031 19.43 -19.87 20.72
CA ALA A 1031 18.07 -20.28 21.06
C ALA A 1031 17.03 -19.16 20.93
N GLU A 1032 17.45 -17.90 21.06
CA GLU A 1032 16.57 -16.73 20.96
C GLU A 1032 16.43 -16.28 19.49
N ALA A 1033 17.53 -16.26 18.74
CA ALA A 1033 17.49 -15.96 17.30
C ALA A 1033 16.86 -17.08 16.44
N ALA A 1034 16.77 -18.30 16.98
CA ALA A 1034 16.31 -19.51 16.28
C ALA A 1034 17.04 -19.78 14.94
N ASP A 1035 18.30 -19.37 14.89
CA ASP A 1035 19.23 -19.48 13.76
C ASP A 1035 20.65 -19.73 14.32
N CYS A 1036 21.64 -19.76 13.45
CA CYS A 1036 23.01 -20.02 13.84
C CYS A 1036 23.99 -19.17 13.05
N LEU A 1037 25.05 -18.73 13.74
CA LEU A 1037 26.17 -18.02 13.16
C LEU A 1037 27.32 -19.01 12.95
N LEU A 1038 27.84 -19.06 11.73
CA LEU A 1038 28.87 -19.98 11.26
C LEU A 1038 30.10 -19.19 10.82
N TYR A 1039 31.29 -19.54 11.32
CA TYR A 1039 32.55 -18.97 10.87
C TYR A 1039 33.43 -20.00 10.15
N PRO A 1040 33.79 -19.73 8.87
CA PRO A 1040 34.77 -20.52 8.14
C PRO A 1040 36.20 -20.11 8.52
N VAL A 1041 36.87 -20.88 9.38
CA VAL A 1041 38.31 -20.64 9.67
C VAL A 1041 39.20 -20.94 8.45
N THR A 1042 38.70 -21.76 7.52
CA THR A 1042 39.19 -21.85 6.14
C THR A 1042 38.20 -21.19 5.17
N CYS A 1043 38.54 -20.02 4.64
CA CYS A 1043 37.73 -19.31 3.63
C CYS A 1043 38.60 -18.65 2.53
N PRO A 1044 38.09 -18.43 1.30
CA PRO A 1044 38.73 -17.56 0.31
C PRO A 1044 38.61 -16.09 0.65
N GLU A 1045 39.59 -15.29 0.22
CA GLU A 1045 39.43 -13.82 0.09
C GLU A 1045 38.38 -13.46 -0.98
N ASP A 1046 38.14 -14.35 -1.95
CA ASP A 1046 37.17 -14.24 -3.05
C ASP A 1046 35.97 -15.21 -2.89
N LEU A 1047 34.99 -14.90 -2.05
CA LEU A 1047 33.64 -15.50 -2.17
C LEU A 1047 32.78 -14.62 -3.09
N ASP A 1048 32.32 -15.20 -4.20
CA ASP A 1048 31.39 -14.55 -5.14
C ASP A 1048 29.97 -14.48 -4.55
N ASP A 1049 29.32 -13.32 -4.66
CA ASP A 1049 27.96 -13.02 -4.17
C ASP A 1049 26.88 -13.99 -4.68
N THR A 1050 27.19 -14.79 -5.72
CA THR A 1050 26.27 -15.79 -6.29
C THR A 1050 26.21 -17.12 -5.51
N VAL A 1051 27.08 -17.33 -4.51
CA VAL A 1051 27.15 -18.57 -3.73
C VAL A 1051 26.09 -18.62 -2.62
N ASN A 1052 25.12 -19.53 -2.74
CA ASN A 1052 24.08 -19.72 -1.73
C ASN A 1052 24.65 -20.34 -0.43
N THR A 1053 24.82 -19.51 0.60
CA THR A 1053 25.46 -19.83 1.89
C THR A 1053 24.66 -20.81 2.75
N ASN A 1054 23.33 -20.86 2.64
CA ASN A 1054 22.42 -21.68 3.47
C ASN A 1054 22.71 -23.20 3.42
N TYR A 1055 23.57 -23.66 2.50
CA TYR A 1055 23.99 -25.04 2.36
C TYR A 1055 25.42 -25.35 2.82
N PHE A 1056 26.18 -24.39 3.34
CA PHE A 1056 27.45 -24.67 4.01
C PHE A 1056 27.17 -25.12 5.46
N PRO A 1057 27.90 -26.10 6.04
CA PRO A 1057 28.96 -26.95 5.46
C PRO A 1057 28.41 -28.26 4.83
N TYR A 1058 27.11 -28.31 4.48
CA TYR A 1058 26.39 -29.50 4.01
C TYR A 1058 26.49 -29.84 2.52
N LYS A 1059 26.88 -28.90 1.65
CA LYS A 1059 27.03 -29.08 0.18
C LYS A 1059 28.19 -28.31 -0.43
N GLY A 1060 29.06 -27.73 0.38
CA GLY A 1060 30.19 -26.93 -0.09
C GLY A 1060 31.29 -26.90 0.94
N TRP A 1061 32.45 -27.44 0.56
CA TRP A 1061 33.77 -27.06 1.04
C TRP A 1061 34.62 -26.82 -0.21
N THR A 1062 35.40 -25.74 -0.23
CA THR A 1062 36.26 -25.37 -1.36
C THR A 1062 37.51 -26.26 -1.43
N ASP A 1063 38.13 -26.41 -2.60
CA ASP A 1063 39.40 -27.14 -2.78
C ASP A 1063 40.63 -26.32 -2.30
N GLN A 1064 40.50 -25.64 -1.16
CA GLN A 1064 41.53 -24.80 -0.57
C GLN A 1064 42.40 -25.55 0.44
N ALA A 1065 43.51 -24.89 0.82
CA ALA A 1065 44.42 -25.37 1.85
C ALA A 1065 43.70 -25.57 3.19
N LEU A 1066 44.19 -26.57 3.91
CA LEU A 1066 43.73 -26.99 5.22
C LEU A 1066 44.47 -26.13 6.25
N ALA A 1067 43.79 -25.65 7.30
CA ALA A 1067 44.34 -24.62 8.20
C ALA A 1067 45.10 -25.17 9.42
N VAL A 1068 44.83 -26.42 9.81
CA VAL A 1068 45.48 -27.05 10.97
C VAL A 1068 46.52 -28.05 10.47
N GLU A 1069 47.79 -27.65 10.54
CA GLU A 1069 48.94 -28.54 10.39
C GLU A 1069 49.01 -29.47 11.62
N ILE A 1070 49.06 -30.79 11.42
CA ILE A 1070 49.26 -31.75 12.52
C ILE A 1070 50.76 -31.83 12.82
N PRO A 1071 51.22 -31.48 14.05
CA PRO A 1071 52.65 -31.49 14.35
C PRO A 1071 53.28 -32.88 14.20
N GLU A 1072 54.37 -33.00 13.42
CA GLU A 1072 55.11 -34.27 13.35
C GLU A 1072 55.64 -34.62 14.76
N PRO A 1073 55.40 -35.84 15.28
CA PRO A 1073 55.68 -36.19 16.67
C PRO A 1073 57.18 -36.36 16.97
N GLY A 1074 57.86 -35.23 17.15
CA GLY A 1074 59.11 -35.09 17.89
C GLY A 1074 60.37 -34.82 17.08
N ASP A 1075 60.74 -33.54 16.96
CA ASP A 1075 62.12 -33.12 17.27
C ASP A 1075 62.09 -32.02 18.34
N THR A 1076 63.13 -31.99 19.19
CA THR A 1076 63.20 -31.09 20.36
C THR A 1076 64.52 -30.34 20.34
N SER A 1077 64.45 -29.02 20.07
CA SER A 1077 65.61 -28.14 20.17
C SER A 1077 65.24 -26.82 20.84
N GLU A 1078 65.93 -26.51 21.93
CA GLU A 1078 65.81 -25.26 22.69
C GLU A 1078 66.62 -24.13 22.03
N GLU A 1079 66.17 -22.89 22.24
CA GLU A 1079 66.90 -21.62 22.11
C GLU A 1079 67.71 -21.34 20.82
N THR A 1080 67.43 -20.20 20.17
CA THR A 1080 68.20 -18.97 20.48
C THR A 1080 67.56 -17.71 19.90
N SER A 1081 67.75 -16.58 20.59
CA SER A 1081 67.37 -15.24 20.15
C SER A 1081 68.53 -14.50 19.48
N GLU A 1082 68.24 -13.65 18.49
CA GLU A 1082 69.01 -12.42 18.26
C GLU A 1082 68.20 -11.39 17.47
N GLU A 1083 68.37 -10.10 17.79
CA GLU A 1083 67.74 -8.97 17.10
C GLU A 1083 68.52 -8.61 15.82
N THR A 1084 67.84 -8.07 14.80
CA THR A 1084 68.27 -6.96 13.88
C THR A 1084 67.24 -6.88 12.73
N SER A 1085 66.56 -5.79 12.35
CA SER A 1085 66.79 -4.34 12.28
C SER A 1085 67.01 -3.85 10.84
N GLU A 1086 66.57 -2.61 10.59
CA GLU A 1086 66.82 -1.76 9.42
C GLU A 1086 65.84 -1.86 8.22
N GLU A 1087 65.50 -0.64 7.79
CA GLU A 1087 64.56 -0.19 6.78
C GLU A 1087 65.01 -0.45 5.32
N SER A 1088 64.32 0.21 4.38
CA SER A 1088 64.77 0.59 3.04
C SER A 1088 64.63 -0.48 1.95
N PHE A 1089 64.40 -0.16 0.68
CA PHE A 1089 63.67 0.91 -0.03
C PHE A 1089 63.63 0.44 -1.52
N GLU A 1090 63.30 1.31 -2.49
CA GLU A 1090 63.59 1.10 -3.93
C GLU A 1090 62.84 -0.07 -4.62
N GLU A 1091 62.61 -0.10 -5.94
CA GLU A 1091 62.33 1.02 -6.85
C GLU A 1091 61.49 0.51 -8.06
N SER A 1092 60.81 1.47 -8.65
CA SER A 1092 60.27 1.61 -10.01
C SER A 1092 60.83 0.80 -11.19
N SER A 1093 59.96 0.57 -12.18
CA SER A 1093 60.20 0.81 -13.63
C SER A 1093 58.84 0.84 -14.34
N GLU A 1094 58.40 1.94 -14.97
CA GLU A 1094 58.83 2.58 -16.22
C GLU A 1094 58.17 2.02 -17.50
N GLU A 1095 57.29 2.85 -18.10
CA GLU A 1095 57.15 3.18 -19.55
C GLU A 1095 56.75 2.05 -20.55
N GLU A 1096 56.40 2.21 -21.84
CA GLU A 1096 56.29 3.31 -22.86
C GLU A 1096 55.27 2.79 -23.92
N SER A 1097 54.42 3.49 -24.70
CA SER A 1097 53.98 4.88 -24.96
C SER A 1097 52.63 4.81 -25.77
N ALA A 1098 52.02 5.79 -26.46
CA ALA A 1098 52.35 7.17 -26.87
C ALA A 1098 51.08 8.01 -27.18
N GLU A 1099 51.27 9.31 -27.43
CA GLU A 1099 50.33 10.27 -28.05
C GLU A 1099 50.58 10.36 -29.62
N PRO A 1100 49.94 11.20 -30.49
CA PRO A 1100 49.64 12.63 -30.27
C PRO A 1100 48.36 13.29 -30.89
N SER A 1101 48.17 14.55 -30.46
CA SER A 1101 47.32 15.67 -30.93
C SER A 1101 47.34 16.05 -32.45
N GLU A 1102 46.39 16.85 -32.99
CA GLU A 1102 46.34 18.35 -33.13
C GLU A 1102 45.00 18.80 -33.84
N VAL A 1103 44.54 20.07 -34.02
CA VAL A 1103 44.54 21.40 -33.30
C VAL A 1103 43.78 22.47 -34.17
N SER A 1104 43.40 23.65 -33.64
CA SER A 1104 42.91 24.91 -34.35
C SER A 1104 41.46 24.93 -34.93
N GLU A 1105 40.79 26.03 -35.33
CA GLU A 1105 40.66 27.48 -34.94
C GLU A 1105 39.45 28.11 -35.75
N THR A 1106 39.04 29.40 -35.68
CA THR A 1106 38.34 30.22 -34.65
C THR A 1106 37.49 31.35 -35.29
N SER A 1107 36.69 32.10 -34.48
CA SER A 1107 36.14 33.47 -34.71
C SER A 1107 34.86 33.68 -35.58
N GLY A 1108 34.11 34.81 -35.43
CA GLY A 1108 32.83 35.03 -36.16
C GLY A 1108 32.13 36.43 -36.14
N SER A 1109 31.66 36.96 -34.99
CA SER A 1109 30.96 38.28 -34.82
C SER A 1109 29.52 38.48 -35.38
N ILE A 1110 28.92 39.66 -35.14
CA ILE A 1110 27.47 40.01 -34.92
C ILE A 1110 27.25 41.52 -35.27
N PRO A 1111 26.05 42.14 -35.52
CA PRO A 1111 24.61 41.72 -35.45
C PRO A 1111 23.69 42.04 -36.68
N THR A 1112 22.41 41.62 -36.65
CA THR A 1112 21.14 42.35 -37.01
C THR A 1112 19.95 41.36 -37.05
N GLY A 1113 18.68 41.68 -36.76
CA GLY A 1113 18.08 42.88 -36.15
C GLY A 1113 16.79 43.37 -36.85
N ASP A 1114 15.59 43.03 -36.34
CA ASP A 1114 14.36 43.84 -36.56
C ASP A 1114 13.22 43.53 -35.56
N THR A 1115 12.13 44.32 -35.57
CA THR A 1115 11.14 44.44 -34.45
C THR A 1115 9.66 44.16 -34.81
N GLY A 1116 8.82 43.85 -33.81
CA GLY A 1116 7.35 43.78 -34.00
C GLY A 1116 6.49 43.57 -32.73
N PHE A 1117 5.95 44.66 -32.18
CA PHE A 1117 4.76 44.82 -31.29
C PHE A 1117 4.31 43.64 -30.38
N VAL A 1118 4.35 43.73 -29.05
CA VAL A 1118 3.64 44.67 -28.13
C VAL A 1118 2.11 44.65 -28.23
N ALA A 1119 1.47 43.91 -27.31
CA ALA A 1119 0.14 44.23 -26.78
C ALA A 1119 -0.03 43.60 -25.38
N VAL A 1120 -0.21 44.41 -24.34
CA VAL A 1120 -0.54 43.95 -22.98
C VAL A 1120 -2.06 44.05 -22.76
N GLY A 1121 -2.65 43.04 -22.12
CA GLY A 1121 -4.09 42.97 -21.83
C GLY A 1121 -4.41 42.12 -20.60
N LEU A 1122 -4.12 42.66 -19.41
CA LEU A 1122 -4.48 42.06 -18.12
C LEU A 1122 -5.94 42.41 -17.72
N LEU A 1123 -6.44 41.79 -16.63
CA LEU A 1123 -7.76 41.98 -15.96
C LEU A 1123 -8.92 41.18 -16.57
N ALA A 1124 -9.85 40.58 -15.80
CA ALA A 1124 -9.91 40.35 -14.34
C ALA A 1124 -10.90 39.20 -14.00
N VAL A 1125 -11.04 38.88 -12.71
CA VAL A 1125 -11.77 37.71 -12.16
C VAL A 1125 -13.12 38.14 -11.52
N ILE A 1126 -13.94 37.15 -11.10
CA ILE A 1126 -15.04 37.19 -10.09
C ILE A 1126 -16.50 37.24 -10.60
N ALA A 1127 -17.09 36.04 -10.63
CA ALA A 1127 -18.33 35.56 -9.95
C ALA A 1127 -19.69 36.32 -10.01
N LEU A 1128 -20.69 35.55 -10.47
CA LEU A 1128 -22.00 35.20 -9.86
C LEU A 1128 -23.01 36.25 -9.32
N ALA A 1129 -24.27 35.95 -9.70
CA ALA A 1129 -25.53 36.08 -8.95
C ALA A 1129 -26.15 37.48 -8.68
N GLY A 1130 -27.39 37.67 -9.17
CA GLY A 1130 -28.25 38.82 -8.87
C GLY A 1130 -29.64 38.72 -9.51
N ILE A 1131 -30.58 37.99 -8.89
CA ILE A 1131 -31.91 37.72 -9.43
C ILE A 1131 -32.92 38.83 -9.05
N VAL A 1132 -33.52 39.50 -10.05
CA VAL A 1132 -34.83 40.17 -9.93
C VAL A 1132 -35.64 39.97 -11.21
N VAL A 1133 -36.94 39.60 -11.10
CA VAL A 1133 -37.78 39.16 -12.23
C VAL A 1133 -38.98 40.08 -12.48
N VAL A 1134 -39.12 40.66 -13.68
CA VAL A 1134 -40.41 41.25 -14.17
C VAL A 1134 -40.72 40.94 -15.65
N LYS A 1135 -40.94 39.67 -15.96
CA LYS A 1135 -42.17 39.14 -16.58
C LYS A 1135 -42.88 39.97 -17.70
N LYS A 1136 -42.52 39.70 -18.96
CA LYS A 1136 -43.41 39.70 -20.16
C LYS A 1136 -42.87 38.59 -21.10
N ARG A 1137 -43.60 37.53 -21.45
CA ARG A 1137 -44.82 37.44 -22.29
C ARG A 1137 -44.64 38.14 -23.65
N LYS A 1138 -44.79 37.46 -24.79
CA LYS A 1138 -45.19 36.05 -25.03
C LYS A 1138 -43.98 35.15 -25.27
#